data_AF-A0A1G3AFJ8-F1
#
_entry.id   AF-A0A1G3AFJ8-F1
#
_cell.length_a   1.000
_cell.length_b   1.000
_cell.length_c   1.000
_cell.angle_alpha   90.00
_cell.angle_beta   90.00
_cell.angle_gamma   90.00
#
_symmetry.space_group_name_H-M   'P 1'
#
loop_
_entity.id
_entity.type
_entity.pdbx_description
1 polymer ?
#
loop_
_entity_poly.entity_id
_entity_poly.type
_entity_poly.pdbx_seq_one_letter_code
_entity_poly.pdbx_strand_id
1 'polypeptide(L)'
;MPLALVGTASFGQPSDQKSRLAMAKIEPRVVRDLLWVWGNPEMTITGKHAAATFAQASPAERAQLLGVSNVIMAGYGLPNDDQKAEAWMREISGCSRIVWEIMADGEGGPPFVYRDRMAQLRRLVRKYPKIEAVLLDDMSTVKINKGFKPEHIRQIRELLSGEHAGVDLWGVWYTMTFDREGIEQYIKELDVINLWTWHAKDVTDLEKNVAHCERLFPEKPIVLGLYLYDYGGGRRMPMDLLRFECETALELAHAGRIEGIVFLTITNDAEAVGWVADWIKRVGDQELHVPSAVGGRNLTKDARSRAASSPFRLVSQNTSAAAGDLELKIGDGSEWHFLSVGGSSSEMPKEGQKPATAVCRNLPWTESDGVISPPNERNLHSRAFYTPVRFSDFNAEFEFNGDYRETGTGGAGLVFGALDVNHFYMVYFPWGGQQLRAKHFWAQLVKVDGDGYLRSLKSVWVPGVPSETDRWYKVRLEIAGPTFNVWVDGRNAMEVNDESYQGGGVGLAGYGWYSFRNVRISGVETSLENWDRRQTIPSHHFTVGLNSDKMPSGCVAPNGDVLLAAGNRLVRSKDKGRTWGEPESLPEQLGDVTDYGNTMFTTSQGRLLVMTWRNREETEGDVPEVAICESKDNGGSWSDPVPGEVASGWPKIPPKLTPYGPILETAGGAWIRFLLGGAGEGSKFDNVVTWSSIHCKAYAIRSTDEGKTWSAPIELDRPSWSGVPRGNIIGSLDLTEPTGVSVGDKVTVLVRPIYSPYMWQCWSYDGGASFDSAARATFPGYAQSMIRTTSGIIVCAHRYPQYSVNRSDDDGLNWDAGTVIDYPAWAMGCLVEVEPDVLLCTYMNWTRDAPLLAQLVRVTKEVIQPVSP
;
A
#
# COMPACT_ATOMS: atom_id res chain seq x y z
N MET A 1 -77.92 35.97 4.11
CA MET A 1 -79.17 35.19 4.28
C MET A 1 -79.45 34.44 2.98
N PRO A 2 -79.90 33.17 3.01
CA PRO A 2 -80.05 32.26 4.16
C PRO A 2 -78.83 31.32 4.27
N LEU A 3 -78.26 31.11 5.46
CA LEU A 3 -78.58 30.07 6.45
C LEU A 3 -78.40 28.64 5.91
N ALA A 4 -77.82 27.66 6.60
CA ALA A 4 -77.15 27.57 7.90
C ALA A 4 -76.87 26.07 8.13
N LEU A 5 -75.79 25.79 8.85
CA LEU A 5 -75.65 24.77 9.89
C LEU A 5 -75.79 23.26 9.59
N VAL A 6 -74.66 22.59 9.86
CA VAL A 6 -74.43 21.57 10.92
C VAL A 6 -75.00 20.15 10.73
N GLY A 7 -74.10 19.19 10.91
CA GLY A 7 -74.43 17.83 11.30
C GLY A 7 -73.18 16.99 11.57
N THR A 8 -72.70 17.01 12.81
CA THR A 8 -71.66 16.10 13.33
C THR A 8 -72.23 14.73 13.68
N ALA A 9 -71.40 13.70 13.46
CA ALA A 9 -71.33 12.39 14.11
C ALA A 9 -72.51 11.41 13.84
N SER A 10 -72.34 10.08 13.80
CA SER A 10 -71.25 9.20 14.21
C SER A 10 -71.22 7.91 13.35
N PHE A 11 -70.12 7.18 13.50
CA PHE A 11 -69.67 5.98 12.80
C PHE A 11 -70.58 4.73 12.85
N GLY A 12 -70.57 4.00 11.73
CA GLY A 12 -70.83 2.56 11.60
C GLY A 12 -70.07 2.04 10.37
N GLN A 13 -69.35 0.93 10.52
CA GLN A 13 -68.39 0.34 9.57
C GLN A 13 -68.91 0.08 8.15
N PRO A 14 -68.01 -0.10 7.15
CA PRO A 14 -68.24 -1.18 6.20
C PRO A 14 -67.01 -2.05 5.85
N SER A 15 -67.26 -3.35 5.98
CA SER A 15 -66.93 -4.47 5.08
C SER A 15 -66.18 -4.20 3.77
N ASP A 16 -65.02 -4.86 3.66
CA ASP A 16 -64.72 -5.93 2.69
C ASP A 16 -65.26 -5.78 1.25
N GLN A 17 -64.50 -5.06 0.42
CA GLN A 17 -64.64 -5.12 -1.04
C GLN A 17 -63.31 -4.80 -1.74
N LYS A 18 -62.20 -5.46 -1.38
CA LYS A 18 -60.92 -5.36 -2.12
C LYS A 18 -60.09 -6.65 -2.14
N SER A 19 -60.76 -7.80 -2.06
CA SER A 19 -60.15 -9.13 -2.13
C SER A 19 -60.55 -9.84 -3.43
N ARG A 20 -60.07 -9.34 -4.58
CA ARG A 20 -59.90 -10.07 -5.86
C ARG A 20 -59.45 -9.13 -6.97
N LEU A 21 -58.14 -8.91 -7.08
CA LEU A 21 -57.44 -8.69 -8.35
C LEU A 21 -55.93 -8.87 -8.13
N ALA A 22 -55.43 -9.94 -8.74
CA ALA A 22 -54.03 -10.31 -8.94
C ALA A 22 -53.16 -10.53 -7.68
N MET A 23 -52.93 -11.81 -7.37
CA MET A 23 -51.59 -12.27 -7.02
C MET A 23 -50.65 -11.84 -8.16
N ALA A 24 -50.08 -10.64 -8.07
CA ALA A 24 -48.87 -10.35 -8.82
C ALA A 24 -47.83 -11.35 -8.31
N LYS A 25 -47.32 -12.19 -9.20
CA LYS A 25 -46.05 -12.89 -8.96
C LYS A 25 -45.10 -11.81 -8.43
N ILE A 26 -44.61 -11.95 -7.20
CA ILE A 26 -43.49 -11.14 -6.74
C ILE A 26 -42.34 -11.63 -7.61
N GLU A 27 -42.07 -10.90 -8.69
CA GLU A 27 -40.89 -11.22 -9.49
C GLU A 27 -39.66 -11.02 -8.59
N PRO A 28 -38.70 -11.95 -8.64
CA PRO A 28 -37.48 -11.81 -7.86
C PRO A 28 -36.80 -10.50 -8.26
N ARG A 29 -36.44 -9.69 -7.27
CA ARG A 29 -35.70 -8.45 -7.50
C ARG A 29 -34.34 -8.84 -8.06
N VAL A 30 -33.94 -8.27 -9.18
CA VAL A 30 -32.62 -8.52 -9.78
C VAL A 30 -31.70 -7.34 -9.54
N VAL A 31 -30.39 -7.55 -9.68
CA VAL A 31 -29.38 -6.49 -9.51
C VAL A 31 -29.71 -5.26 -10.36
N ARG A 32 -30.18 -5.44 -11.60
CA ARG A 32 -30.53 -4.34 -12.51
C ARG A 32 -31.56 -3.36 -11.93
N ASP A 33 -32.45 -3.83 -11.05
CA ASP A 33 -33.45 -2.99 -10.39
C ASP A 33 -32.84 -1.97 -9.42
N LEU A 34 -31.60 -2.20 -8.97
CA LEU A 34 -30.82 -1.31 -8.11
C LEU A 34 -29.96 -0.31 -8.87
N LEU A 35 -29.76 -0.49 -10.18
CA LEU A 35 -28.77 0.27 -10.92
C LEU A 35 -29.35 1.58 -11.47
N TRP A 36 -28.59 2.65 -11.31
CA TRP A 36 -28.92 4.00 -11.74
C TRP A 36 -27.80 4.57 -12.59
N VAL A 37 -28.14 5.49 -13.47
CA VAL A 37 -27.17 6.33 -14.17
C VAL A 37 -27.43 7.80 -13.90
N TRP A 38 -26.35 8.56 -13.76
CA TRP A 38 -26.40 10.01 -13.65
C TRP A 38 -26.53 10.67 -15.02
N GLY A 39 -27.55 11.52 -15.18
CA GLY A 39 -28.07 11.94 -16.48
C GLY A 39 -27.39 13.13 -17.16
N ASN A 40 -26.98 14.18 -16.43
CA ASN A 40 -26.48 15.46 -16.97
C ASN A 40 -27.15 15.94 -18.28
N PRO A 41 -28.46 16.25 -18.27
CA PRO A 41 -29.20 16.65 -19.47
C PRO A 41 -28.57 17.83 -20.23
N GLU A 42 -27.92 18.74 -19.52
CA GLU A 42 -27.22 19.91 -20.05
C GLU A 42 -26.03 19.58 -20.95
N MET A 43 -25.46 18.38 -20.84
CA MET A 43 -24.31 17.94 -21.65
C MET A 43 -24.71 17.28 -22.97
N THR A 44 -26.01 17.09 -23.20
CA THR A 44 -26.52 16.35 -24.36
C THR A 44 -26.15 17.05 -25.66
N ILE A 45 -25.49 16.31 -26.56
CA ILE A 45 -25.25 16.72 -27.95
C ILE A 45 -26.18 15.93 -28.86
N THR A 46 -26.68 16.51 -29.95
CA THR A 46 -27.52 15.77 -30.90
C THR A 46 -26.68 14.80 -31.72
N GLY A 47 -27.03 13.52 -31.75
CA GLY A 47 -26.32 12.51 -32.54
C GLY A 47 -26.52 11.11 -31.96
N LYS A 48 -25.91 10.09 -32.58
CA LYS A 48 -25.82 8.76 -31.98
C LYS A 48 -24.55 8.68 -31.14
N HIS A 49 -24.67 8.18 -29.92
CA HIS A 49 -23.53 8.04 -29.01
C HIS A 49 -23.15 6.57 -28.79
N ALA A 50 -21.92 6.36 -28.34
CA ALA A 50 -21.37 5.08 -27.94
C ALA A 50 -20.61 5.26 -26.61
N ALA A 51 -20.02 4.20 -26.06
CA ALA A 51 -19.22 4.28 -24.83
C ALA A 51 -18.14 5.38 -24.89
N ALA A 52 -17.49 5.57 -26.05
CA ALA A 52 -16.48 6.61 -26.27
C ALA A 52 -17.02 8.05 -26.24
N THR A 53 -18.32 8.24 -26.37
CA THR A 53 -19.00 9.55 -26.34
C THR A 53 -20.08 9.63 -25.27
N PHE A 54 -19.98 8.78 -24.25
CA PHE A 54 -20.98 8.60 -23.20
C PHE A 54 -21.38 9.90 -22.48
N ALA A 55 -20.43 10.77 -22.16
CA ALA A 55 -20.70 12.04 -21.47
C ALA A 55 -21.53 13.02 -22.31
N GLN A 56 -21.58 12.84 -23.64
CA GLN A 56 -22.37 13.67 -24.57
C GLN A 56 -23.76 13.07 -24.84
N ALA A 57 -23.98 11.81 -24.46
CA ALA A 57 -25.24 11.11 -24.62
C ALA A 57 -26.31 11.69 -23.70
N SER A 58 -27.55 11.68 -24.17
CA SER A 58 -28.68 12.12 -23.34
C SER A 58 -28.92 11.18 -22.16
N PRO A 59 -29.65 11.59 -21.11
CA PRO A 59 -29.92 10.73 -19.96
C PRO A 59 -30.55 9.37 -20.33
N ALA A 60 -31.44 9.35 -21.33
CA ALA A 60 -32.06 8.12 -21.82
C ALA A 60 -31.05 7.25 -22.59
N GLU A 61 -30.21 7.86 -23.43
CA GLU A 61 -29.16 7.15 -24.14
C GLU A 61 -28.09 6.61 -23.18
N ARG A 62 -27.71 7.35 -22.13
CA ARG A 62 -26.79 6.88 -21.09
C ARG A 62 -27.33 5.62 -20.39
N ALA A 63 -28.62 5.62 -20.05
CA ALA A 63 -29.27 4.45 -19.46
C ALA A 63 -29.23 3.25 -20.42
N GLN A 64 -29.50 3.49 -21.71
CA GLN A 64 -29.42 2.47 -22.74
C GLN A 64 -27.99 1.93 -22.94
N LEU A 65 -26.98 2.80 -22.94
CA LEU A 65 -25.58 2.43 -23.16
C LEU A 65 -25.03 1.55 -22.03
N LEU A 66 -25.40 1.83 -20.77
CA LEU A 66 -25.02 0.99 -19.64
C LEU A 66 -25.92 -0.24 -19.44
N GLY A 67 -27.14 -0.22 -19.96
CA GLY A 67 -28.13 -1.28 -19.72
C GLY A 67 -28.81 -1.16 -18.35
N VAL A 68 -28.99 0.05 -17.84
CA VAL A 68 -29.72 0.33 -16.59
C VAL A 68 -31.13 0.86 -16.87
N SER A 69 -32.04 0.71 -15.91
CA SER A 69 -33.44 1.13 -16.05
C SER A 69 -33.80 2.39 -15.27
N ASN A 70 -32.93 2.86 -14.37
CA ASN A 70 -33.21 3.98 -13.48
C ASN A 70 -32.28 5.17 -13.77
N VAL A 71 -32.78 6.39 -13.65
CA VAL A 71 -32.04 7.61 -13.98
C VAL A 71 -32.12 8.63 -12.86
N ILE A 72 -30.97 9.23 -12.54
CA ILE A 72 -30.89 10.45 -11.73
C ILE A 72 -30.70 11.64 -12.68
N MET A 73 -31.68 12.54 -12.70
CA MET A 73 -31.64 13.79 -13.47
C MET A 73 -30.96 14.86 -12.63
N ALA A 74 -29.65 15.00 -12.81
CA ALA A 74 -28.79 15.86 -12.01
C ALA A 74 -27.63 16.45 -12.84
N GLY A 75 -26.97 17.48 -12.31
CA GLY A 75 -26.01 18.37 -13.00
C GLY A 75 -26.32 19.84 -12.69
N TYR A 76 -27.25 20.44 -13.44
CA TYR A 76 -27.77 21.80 -13.17
C TYR A 76 -29.15 21.82 -12.48
N GLY A 77 -29.59 20.66 -11.97
CA GLY A 77 -30.91 20.48 -11.37
C GLY A 77 -32.10 20.68 -12.34
N LEU A 78 -33.30 20.63 -11.78
CA LEU A 78 -34.54 20.90 -12.52
C LEU A 78 -34.51 22.30 -13.17
N PRO A 79 -34.83 22.44 -14.48
CA PRO A 79 -34.74 23.73 -15.16
C PRO A 79 -35.89 24.66 -14.73
N ASN A 80 -35.68 25.97 -14.76
CA ASN A 80 -36.73 26.97 -14.44
C ASN A 80 -37.94 26.94 -15.40
N ASP A 81 -37.74 26.43 -16.61
CA ASP A 81 -38.78 26.37 -17.65
C ASP A 81 -39.55 25.04 -17.56
N ASP A 82 -40.86 25.12 -17.27
CA ASP A 82 -41.77 23.97 -17.18
C ASP A 82 -41.83 23.18 -18.50
N GLN A 83 -41.79 23.84 -19.66
CA GLN A 83 -41.83 23.14 -20.96
C GLN A 83 -40.54 22.36 -21.20
N LYS A 84 -39.39 22.93 -20.80
CA LYS A 84 -38.10 22.26 -20.87
C LYS A 84 -38.04 21.07 -19.91
N ALA A 85 -38.51 21.24 -18.67
CA ALA A 85 -38.62 20.14 -17.72
C ALA A 85 -39.50 19.00 -18.24
N GLU A 86 -40.65 19.34 -18.84
CA GLU A 86 -41.53 18.34 -19.46
C GLU A 86 -40.91 17.66 -20.69
N ALA A 87 -40.13 18.38 -21.49
CA ALA A 87 -39.42 17.81 -22.62
C ALA A 87 -38.39 16.76 -22.16
N TRP A 88 -37.57 17.09 -21.17
CA TRP A 88 -36.62 16.15 -20.57
C TRP A 88 -37.31 14.95 -19.92
N MET A 89 -38.46 15.16 -19.25
CA MET A 89 -39.24 14.05 -18.69
C MET A 89 -39.80 13.10 -19.76
N ARG A 90 -40.19 13.61 -20.93
CA ARG A 90 -40.65 12.76 -22.03
C ARG A 90 -39.53 11.88 -22.57
N GLU A 91 -38.32 12.40 -22.63
CA GLU A 91 -37.13 11.68 -23.12
C GLU A 91 -36.81 10.45 -22.28
N ILE A 92 -36.91 10.56 -20.96
CA ILE A 92 -36.67 9.44 -20.02
C ILE A 92 -37.94 8.68 -19.61
N SER A 93 -39.06 8.87 -20.32
CA SER A 93 -40.34 8.25 -19.95
C SER A 93 -40.32 6.71 -19.94
N GLY A 94 -39.39 6.13 -20.71
CA GLY A 94 -39.10 4.69 -20.75
C GLY A 94 -38.36 4.14 -19.52
N CYS A 95 -37.71 4.99 -18.73
CA CYS A 95 -37.03 4.59 -17.50
C CYS A 95 -38.04 4.20 -16.41
N SER A 96 -37.65 3.32 -15.49
CA SER A 96 -38.52 2.75 -14.47
C SER A 96 -38.69 3.69 -13.28
N ARG A 97 -37.57 4.19 -12.74
CA ARG A 97 -37.52 5.05 -11.55
C ARG A 97 -36.69 6.30 -11.84
N ILE A 98 -37.12 7.44 -11.30
CA ILE A 98 -36.54 8.75 -11.60
C ILE A 98 -36.29 9.53 -10.31
N VAL A 99 -35.08 10.05 -10.15
CA VAL A 99 -34.72 11.01 -9.10
C VAL A 99 -34.36 12.35 -9.73
N TRP A 100 -34.78 13.47 -9.13
CA TRP A 100 -34.47 14.81 -9.63
C TRP A 100 -33.62 15.60 -8.66
N GLU A 101 -32.48 16.11 -9.12
CA GLU A 101 -31.76 17.13 -8.38
C GLU A 101 -32.55 18.46 -8.36
N ILE A 102 -32.59 19.09 -7.19
CA ILE A 102 -33.18 20.40 -6.99
C ILE A 102 -32.15 21.44 -6.54
N MET A 103 -32.30 22.62 -7.11
CA MET A 103 -31.55 23.81 -6.72
C MET A 103 -32.49 24.83 -6.07
N ALA A 104 -31.93 25.65 -5.17
CA ALA A 104 -32.66 26.75 -4.57
C ALA A 104 -33.17 27.72 -5.66
N ASP A 105 -34.27 28.39 -5.38
CA ASP A 105 -34.87 29.44 -6.18
C ASP A 105 -33.83 30.56 -6.39
N GLY A 106 -33.40 30.79 -7.64
CA GLY A 106 -32.34 31.74 -8.00
C GLY A 106 -31.04 31.08 -8.49
N GLU A 107 -29.88 31.71 -8.21
CA GLU A 107 -28.55 31.27 -8.68
C GLU A 107 -27.96 30.07 -7.90
N GLY A 108 -28.79 29.19 -7.33
CA GLY A 108 -28.32 27.95 -6.69
C GLY A 108 -27.48 28.14 -5.42
N GLY A 109 -27.56 29.31 -4.80
CA GLY A 109 -26.86 29.69 -3.57
C GLY A 109 -27.77 30.38 -2.55
N PRO A 110 -27.22 31.00 -1.49
CA PRO A 110 -28.04 31.72 -0.54
C PRO A 110 -28.84 32.86 -1.19
N PRO A 111 -30.08 33.14 -0.73
CA PRO A 111 -30.77 32.45 0.37
C PRO A 111 -31.37 31.12 -0.14
N PHE A 112 -31.09 30.01 0.53
CA PHE A 112 -31.51 28.65 0.14
C PHE A 112 -33.04 28.45 0.27
N VAL A 113 -33.79 29.10 -0.60
CA VAL A 113 -35.26 29.06 -0.68
C VAL A 113 -35.65 28.06 -1.76
N TYR A 114 -36.66 27.22 -1.53
CA TYR A 114 -37.06 26.15 -2.46
C TYR A 114 -38.54 26.20 -2.84
N ARG A 115 -39.24 27.31 -2.59
CA ARG A 115 -40.69 27.37 -2.71
C ARG A 115 -41.13 27.16 -4.16
N ASP A 116 -40.54 27.89 -5.10
CA ASP A 116 -40.98 27.89 -6.49
C ASP A 116 -40.52 26.60 -7.18
N ARG A 117 -39.29 26.16 -6.90
CA ARG A 117 -38.75 24.89 -7.36
C ARG A 117 -39.61 23.71 -6.91
N MET A 118 -40.00 23.66 -5.64
CA MET A 118 -40.82 22.57 -5.13
C MET A 118 -42.25 22.64 -5.68
N ALA A 119 -42.81 23.83 -5.88
CA ALA A 119 -44.10 23.96 -6.55
C ALA A 119 -44.07 23.40 -7.98
N GLN A 120 -42.98 23.62 -8.71
CA GLN A 120 -42.75 23.06 -10.04
C GLN A 120 -42.62 21.54 -10.01
N LEU A 121 -41.73 21.02 -9.15
CA LEU A 121 -41.53 19.59 -9.00
C LEU A 121 -42.84 18.87 -8.65
N ARG A 122 -43.65 19.41 -7.74
CA ARG A 122 -44.95 18.83 -7.37
C ARG A 122 -45.91 18.70 -8.56
N ARG A 123 -45.88 19.65 -9.51
CA ARG A 123 -46.65 19.52 -10.76
C ARG A 123 -46.13 18.36 -11.61
N LEU A 124 -44.81 18.21 -11.71
CA LEU A 124 -44.19 17.10 -12.43
C LEU A 124 -44.49 15.75 -11.79
N VAL A 125 -44.38 15.62 -10.47
CA VAL A 125 -44.70 14.37 -9.74
C VAL A 125 -46.14 13.92 -9.98
N ARG A 126 -47.11 14.84 -10.02
CA ARG A 126 -48.51 14.51 -10.36
C ARG A 126 -48.67 13.94 -11.77
N LYS A 127 -47.85 14.40 -12.71
CA LYS A 127 -47.90 13.97 -14.11
C LYS A 127 -47.05 12.72 -14.37
N TYR A 128 -45.96 12.58 -13.61
CA TYR A 128 -44.97 11.52 -13.73
C TYR A 128 -44.72 10.89 -12.35
N PRO A 129 -45.58 9.98 -11.91
CA PRO A 129 -45.48 9.35 -10.58
C PRO A 129 -44.25 8.44 -10.41
N LYS A 130 -43.46 8.23 -11.49
CA LYS A 130 -42.15 7.56 -11.45
C LYS A 130 -41.06 8.41 -10.81
N ILE A 131 -41.31 9.70 -10.57
CA ILE A 131 -40.43 10.55 -9.78
C ILE A 131 -40.61 10.16 -8.31
N GLU A 132 -39.64 9.44 -7.77
CA GLU A 132 -39.72 8.88 -6.42
C GLU A 132 -38.92 9.68 -5.39
N ALA A 133 -37.96 10.49 -5.83
CA ALA A 133 -37.15 11.28 -4.93
C ALA A 133 -36.65 12.58 -5.52
N VAL A 134 -36.27 13.48 -4.62
CA VAL A 134 -35.43 14.65 -4.91
C VAL A 134 -34.03 14.46 -4.36
N LEU A 135 -33.04 15.01 -5.06
CA LEU A 135 -31.63 14.93 -4.69
C LEU A 135 -31.07 16.29 -4.33
N LEU A 136 -30.36 16.35 -3.21
CA LEU A 136 -29.47 17.43 -2.83
C LEU A 136 -28.03 17.05 -3.18
N ASP A 137 -27.61 17.39 -4.40
CA ASP A 137 -26.24 17.15 -4.87
C ASP A 137 -25.22 18.07 -4.18
N ASP A 138 -23.97 17.63 -4.05
CA ASP A 138 -22.89 18.33 -3.34
C ASP A 138 -23.28 18.89 -1.97
N MET A 139 -24.21 18.20 -1.27
CA MET A 139 -24.76 18.70 -0.02
C MET A 139 -23.65 18.83 1.04
N SER A 140 -22.92 17.76 1.33
CA SER A 140 -21.93 17.74 2.42
C SER A 140 -20.70 18.63 2.18
N THR A 141 -20.50 19.07 0.93
CA THR A 141 -19.38 19.89 0.46
C THR A 141 -19.85 21.31 0.12
N VAL A 142 -20.21 21.58 -1.14
CA VAL A 142 -20.44 22.91 -1.70
C VAL A 142 -21.59 23.62 -1.00
N LYS A 143 -22.73 22.93 -0.78
CA LYS A 143 -23.92 23.59 -0.21
C LYS A 143 -23.67 24.01 1.24
N ILE A 144 -23.17 23.13 2.11
CA ILE A 144 -22.90 23.50 3.52
C ILE A 144 -21.83 24.60 3.58
N ASN A 145 -20.80 24.55 2.74
CA ASN A 145 -19.78 25.61 2.67
C ASN A 145 -20.36 26.99 2.28
N LYS A 146 -21.46 27.01 1.52
CA LYS A 146 -22.20 28.23 1.15
C LYS A 146 -23.26 28.64 2.19
N GLY A 147 -23.33 27.96 3.34
CA GLY A 147 -24.24 28.29 4.43
C GLY A 147 -25.57 27.51 4.42
N PHE A 148 -25.64 26.37 3.72
CA PHE A 148 -26.78 25.46 3.83
C PHE A 148 -26.85 24.86 5.24
N LYS A 149 -28.05 24.71 5.80
CA LYS A 149 -28.29 24.30 7.18
C LYS A 149 -29.37 23.21 7.22
N PRO A 150 -29.47 22.41 8.31
CA PRO A 150 -30.50 21.38 8.46
C PRO A 150 -31.93 21.92 8.33
N GLU A 151 -32.17 23.18 8.74
CA GLU A 151 -33.47 23.85 8.60
C GLU A 151 -33.96 23.91 7.15
N HIS A 152 -33.05 24.03 6.18
CA HIS A 152 -33.41 24.07 4.77
C HIS A 152 -33.87 22.70 4.27
N ILE A 153 -33.28 21.60 4.78
CA ILE A 153 -33.73 20.24 4.48
C ILE A 153 -35.14 20.01 5.04
N ARG A 154 -35.38 20.44 6.29
CA ARG A 154 -36.71 20.42 6.91
C ARG A 154 -37.74 21.21 6.10
N GLN A 155 -37.36 22.39 5.60
CA GLN A 155 -38.24 23.19 4.75
C GLN A 155 -38.63 22.46 3.47
N ILE A 156 -37.69 21.78 2.80
CA ILE A 156 -37.99 20.98 1.60
C ILE A 156 -38.95 19.84 1.95
N ARG A 157 -38.72 19.15 3.06
CA ARG A 157 -39.60 18.08 3.56
C ARG A 157 -41.01 18.59 3.87
N GLU A 158 -41.14 19.75 4.48
CA GLU A 158 -42.43 20.41 4.70
C GLU A 158 -43.15 20.74 3.38
N LEU A 159 -42.40 21.19 2.37
CA LEU A 159 -42.94 21.48 1.03
C LEU A 159 -43.39 20.22 0.27
N LEU A 160 -42.84 19.04 0.60
CA LEU A 160 -43.24 17.72 0.10
C LEU A 160 -44.38 17.07 0.89
N SER A 161 -44.91 17.71 1.92
CA SER A 161 -46.00 17.13 2.72
C SER A 161 -47.32 16.92 1.95
N GLY A 162 -48.24 16.14 2.55
CA GLY A 162 -49.56 15.85 1.98
C GLY A 162 -49.50 14.82 0.85
N GLU A 163 -50.06 15.14 -0.31
CA GLU A 163 -50.13 14.24 -1.47
C GLU A 163 -48.76 13.83 -2.05
N HIS A 164 -47.68 14.49 -1.65
CA HIS A 164 -46.31 14.19 -2.13
C HIS A 164 -45.41 13.64 -1.04
N ALA A 165 -45.96 13.25 0.11
CA ALA A 165 -45.19 12.72 1.24
C ALA A 165 -44.52 11.36 0.93
N GLY A 166 -44.81 10.77 -0.24
CA GLY A 166 -44.14 9.59 -0.75
C GLY A 166 -42.98 9.89 -1.72
N VAL A 167 -42.56 11.14 -1.84
CA VAL A 167 -41.33 11.53 -2.56
C VAL A 167 -40.21 11.67 -1.54
N ASP A 168 -39.19 10.83 -1.65
CA ASP A 168 -38.06 10.78 -0.72
C ASP A 168 -37.09 11.95 -0.93
N LEU A 169 -36.35 12.31 0.12
CA LEU A 169 -35.29 13.31 0.07
C LEU A 169 -33.91 12.66 0.20
N TRP A 170 -33.20 12.59 -0.92
CA TRP A 170 -31.83 12.08 -1.02
C TRP A 170 -30.83 13.20 -0.82
N GLY A 171 -29.70 12.91 -0.16
CA GLY A 171 -28.60 13.86 -0.03
C GLY A 171 -27.25 13.22 -0.31
N VAL A 172 -26.42 13.91 -1.11
CA VAL A 172 -25.04 13.48 -1.39
C VAL A 172 -24.17 13.72 -0.16
N TRP A 173 -23.59 12.65 0.34
CA TRP A 173 -22.63 12.67 1.43
C TRP A 173 -21.30 12.08 0.94
N TYR A 174 -20.27 12.93 0.88
CA TYR A 174 -18.92 12.49 0.53
C TYR A 174 -18.18 11.92 1.74
N THR A 175 -17.46 10.82 1.55
CA THR A 175 -16.66 10.15 2.59
C THR A 175 -15.63 11.08 3.24
N MET A 176 -15.00 11.97 2.46
CA MET A 176 -14.08 13.01 2.95
C MET A 176 -14.73 14.07 3.87
N THR A 177 -16.04 14.01 4.09
CA THR A 177 -16.79 14.90 4.99
C THR A 177 -17.47 14.16 6.14
N PHE A 178 -17.07 12.92 6.43
CA PHE A 178 -17.56 12.16 7.59
C PHE A 178 -17.28 12.88 8.92
N ASP A 179 -16.08 13.43 9.08
CA ASP A 179 -15.67 14.13 10.31
C ASP A 179 -16.13 15.60 10.35
N ARG A 180 -16.97 16.03 9.41
CA ARG A 180 -17.47 17.41 9.39
C ARG A 180 -18.35 17.66 10.61
N GLU A 181 -17.99 18.65 11.42
CA GLU A 181 -18.75 19.02 12.62
C GLU A 181 -20.23 19.28 12.27
N GLY A 182 -21.12 18.61 13.01
CA GLY A 182 -22.57 18.75 12.86
C GLY A 182 -23.18 18.05 11.64
N ILE A 183 -22.41 17.30 10.83
CA ILE A 183 -22.93 16.63 9.63
C ILE A 183 -24.12 15.70 9.94
N GLU A 184 -24.10 15.05 11.10
CA GLU A 184 -25.21 14.18 11.53
C GLU A 184 -26.57 14.89 11.56
N GLN A 185 -26.59 16.19 11.86
CA GLN A 185 -27.83 16.97 11.90
C GLN A 185 -28.44 17.12 10.51
N TYR A 186 -27.62 17.09 9.45
CA TYR A 186 -28.09 17.11 8.06
C TYR A 186 -28.60 15.74 7.67
N ILE A 187 -27.82 14.68 7.95
CA ILE A 187 -28.15 13.32 7.55
C ILE A 187 -29.44 12.83 8.22
N LYS A 188 -29.68 13.21 9.49
CA LYS A 188 -30.93 12.90 10.21
C LYS A 188 -32.19 13.38 9.47
N GLU A 189 -32.08 14.50 8.74
CA GLU A 189 -33.17 15.14 8.01
C GLU A 189 -33.37 14.58 6.58
N LEU A 190 -32.53 13.65 6.12
CA LEU A 190 -32.65 12.96 4.83
C LEU A 190 -33.45 11.66 4.96
N ASP A 191 -34.08 11.22 3.87
CA ASP A 191 -34.70 9.88 3.79
C ASP A 191 -33.69 8.84 3.30
N VAL A 192 -32.80 9.21 2.37
CA VAL A 192 -31.80 8.32 1.77
C VAL A 192 -30.43 8.97 1.76
N ILE A 193 -29.40 8.20 2.11
CA ILE A 193 -28.00 8.60 2.00
C ILE A 193 -27.51 8.23 0.61
N ASN A 194 -27.11 9.21 -0.19
CA ASN A 194 -26.39 8.97 -1.45
C ASN A 194 -24.89 9.12 -1.17
N LEU A 195 -24.18 8.01 -0.98
CA LEU A 195 -22.79 7.97 -0.48
C LEU A 195 -21.80 8.00 -1.65
N TRP A 196 -20.82 8.92 -1.61
CA TRP A 196 -19.84 9.09 -2.68
C TRP A 196 -18.40 9.12 -2.15
N THR A 197 -17.51 8.44 -2.87
CA THR A 197 -16.05 8.48 -2.64
C THR A 197 -15.37 9.34 -3.69
N TRP A 198 -14.69 10.41 -3.27
CA TRP A 198 -14.18 11.44 -4.20
C TRP A 198 -12.91 11.06 -4.97
N HIS A 199 -11.96 10.38 -4.32
CA HIS A 199 -10.73 9.91 -4.97
C HIS A 199 -10.78 8.42 -5.22
N ALA A 200 -10.32 7.97 -6.39
CA ALA A 200 -10.27 6.55 -6.71
C ALA A 200 -9.48 5.74 -5.67
N LYS A 201 -8.36 6.25 -5.15
CA LYS A 201 -7.56 5.55 -4.13
C LYS A 201 -8.34 5.20 -2.84
N ASP A 202 -9.37 5.97 -2.51
CA ASP A 202 -10.16 5.82 -1.29
C ASP A 202 -11.35 4.85 -1.50
N VAL A 203 -11.57 4.38 -2.74
CA VAL A 203 -12.58 3.36 -3.09
C VAL A 203 -12.33 2.05 -2.35
N THR A 204 -11.10 1.75 -1.96
CA THR A 204 -10.76 0.56 -1.17
C THR A 204 -11.45 0.54 0.20
N ASP A 205 -11.95 1.68 0.69
CA ASP A 205 -12.70 1.80 1.94
C ASP A 205 -14.25 1.73 1.74
N LEU A 206 -14.75 1.37 0.55
CA LEU A 206 -16.19 1.45 0.21
C LEU A 206 -17.10 0.72 1.21
N GLU A 207 -16.79 -0.54 1.53
CA GLU A 207 -17.57 -1.33 2.51
C GLU A 207 -17.49 -0.71 3.92
N LYS A 208 -16.31 -0.27 4.33
CA LYS A 208 -16.10 0.40 5.62
C LYS A 208 -16.91 1.68 5.73
N ASN A 209 -17.00 2.44 4.64
CA ASN A 209 -17.77 3.67 4.58
C ASN A 209 -19.29 3.39 4.62
N VAL A 210 -19.76 2.31 3.98
CA VAL A 210 -21.14 1.83 4.12
C VAL A 210 -21.42 1.40 5.56
N ALA A 211 -20.55 0.61 6.19
CA ALA A 211 -20.66 0.21 7.59
C ALA A 211 -20.66 1.42 8.55
N HIS A 212 -19.94 2.48 8.21
CA HIS A 212 -19.97 3.73 8.96
C HIS A 212 -21.35 4.39 8.89
N CYS A 213 -21.95 4.49 7.71
CA CYS A 213 -23.30 4.98 7.55
C CYS A 213 -24.35 4.12 8.28
N GLU A 214 -24.28 2.78 8.15
CA GLU A 214 -25.18 1.84 8.82
C GLU A 214 -25.12 1.97 10.36
N ARG A 215 -23.93 2.17 10.91
CA ARG A 215 -23.76 2.33 12.36
C ARG A 215 -24.36 3.64 12.89
N LEU A 216 -24.23 4.73 12.13
CA LEU A 216 -24.72 6.03 12.56
C LEU A 216 -26.21 6.22 12.26
N PHE A 217 -26.69 5.62 11.18
CA PHE A 217 -28.05 5.77 10.65
C PHE A 217 -28.60 4.42 10.17
N PRO A 218 -28.77 3.43 11.07
CA PRO A 218 -29.17 2.07 10.72
C PRO A 218 -30.54 1.98 10.05
N GLU A 219 -31.37 3.01 10.20
CA GLU A 219 -32.69 3.10 9.60
C GLU A 219 -32.71 3.72 8.20
N LYS A 220 -31.60 4.28 7.72
CA LYS A 220 -31.54 5.03 6.46
C LYS A 220 -31.00 4.15 5.33
N PRO A 221 -31.75 4.00 4.23
CA PRO A 221 -31.23 3.40 3.00
C PRO A 221 -29.97 4.09 2.50
N ILE A 222 -29.02 3.29 2.02
CA ILE A 222 -27.78 3.77 1.41
C ILE A 222 -27.84 3.46 -0.09
N VAL A 223 -27.64 4.49 -0.90
CA VAL A 223 -27.43 4.40 -2.34
C VAL A 223 -26.00 4.81 -2.63
N LEU A 224 -25.25 3.96 -3.33
CA LEU A 224 -23.82 4.11 -3.51
C LEU A 224 -23.48 4.73 -4.86
N GLY A 225 -22.70 5.79 -4.87
CA GLY A 225 -22.19 6.42 -6.09
C GLY A 225 -20.85 5.86 -6.50
N LEU A 226 -20.74 5.45 -7.77
CA LEU A 226 -19.53 4.91 -8.40
C LEU A 226 -19.11 5.84 -9.55
N TYR A 227 -17.90 6.38 -9.46
CA TYR A 227 -17.37 7.26 -10.49
C TYR A 227 -16.67 6.45 -11.58
N LEU A 228 -16.92 6.73 -12.86
CA LEU A 228 -16.15 6.10 -13.95
C LEU A 228 -14.90 6.92 -14.33
N TYR A 229 -14.58 7.95 -13.56
CA TYR A 229 -13.43 8.83 -13.70
C TYR A 229 -12.93 9.26 -12.31
N ASP A 230 -11.62 9.28 -12.09
CA ASP A 230 -11.02 9.70 -10.81
C ASP A 230 -11.00 11.23 -10.73
N TYR A 231 -12.13 11.84 -10.33
CA TYR A 231 -12.25 13.30 -10.24
C TYR A 231 -11.32 13.89 -9.18
N GLY A 232 -11.16 13.22 -8.03
CA GLY A 232 -10.23 13.66 -7.01
C GLY A 232 -8.77 13.60 -7.45
N GLY A 233 -8.39 12.61 -8.26
CA GLY A 233 -7.06 12.51 -8.85
C GLY A 233 -6.89 13.26 -10.19
N GLY A 234 -7.97 13.77 -10.77
CA GLY A 234 -7.97 14.45 -12.07
C GLY A 234 -7.53 13.56 -13.23
N ARG A 235 -7.78 12.25 -13.17
CA ARG A 235 -7.27 11.25 -14.15
C ARG A 235 -8.32 10.19 -14.51
N ARG A 236 -8.04 9.40 -15.56
CA ARG A 236 -8.86 8.23 -15.91
C ARG A 236 -8.97 7.28 -14.71
N MET A 237 -10.13 6.67 -14.52
CA MET A 237 -10.34 5.71 -13.43
C MET A 237 -9.41 4.50 -13.63
N PRO A 238 -8.53 4.15 -12.66
CA PRO A 238 -7.76 2.92 -12.72
C PRO A 238 -8.69 1.70 -12.82
N MET A 239 -8.45 0.84 -13.81
CA MET A 239 -9.39 -0.25 -14.14
C MET A 239 -9.51 -1.31 -13.03
N ASP A 240 -8.46 -1.50 -12.24
CA ASP A 240 -8.45 -2.33 -11.03
C ASP A 240 -9.37 -1.76 -9.96
N LEU A 241 -9.35 -0.44 -9.73
CA LEU A 241 -10.23 0.22 -8.77
C LEU A 241 -11.68 0.31 -9.27
N LEU A 242 -11.90 0.52 -10.57
CA LEU A 242 -13.24 0.44 -11.17
C LEU A 242 -13.86 -0.95 -11.02
N ARG A 243 -13.05 -1.99 -11.20
CA ARG A 243 -13.49 -3.38 -10.96
C ARG A 243 -13.82 -3.57 -9.49
N PHE A 244 -12.92 -3.17 -8.61
CA PHE A 244 -13.10 -3.30 -7.17
C PHE A 244 -14.38 -2.59 -6.68
N GLU A 245 -14.63 -1.36 -7.11
CA GLU A 245 -15.82 -0.61 -6.66
C GLU A 245 -17.12 -1.26 -7.14
N CYS A 246 -17.14 -1.79 -8.37
CA CYS A 246 -18.31 -2.47 -8.92
C CYS A 246 -18.57 -3.81 -8.21
N GLU A 247 -17.53 -4.64 -8.02
CA GLU A 247 -17.69 -5.93 -7.34
C GLU A 247 -18.08 -5.74 -5.86
N THR A 248 -17.45 -4.81 -5.15
CA THR A 248 -17.81 -4.49 -3.76
C THR A 248 -19.25 -3.99 -3.66
N ALA A 249 -19.69 -3.12 -4.58
CA ALA A 249 -21.07 -2.64 -4.61
C ALA A 249 -22.07 -3.78 -4.88
N LEU A 250 -21.73 -4.75 -5.73
CA LEU A 250 -22.55 -5.92 -5.99
C LEU A 250 -22.66 -6.85 -4.78
N GLU A 251 -21.56 -7.08 -4.07
CA GLU A 251 -21.56 -7.85 -2.82
C GLU A 251 -22.44 -7.20 -1.76
N LEU A 252 -22.30 -5.88 -1.57
CA LEU A 252 -23.14 -5.11 -0.66
C LEU A 252 -24.63 -5.15 -1.05
N ALA A 253 -24.92 -5.15 -2.35
CA ALA A 253 -26.28 -5.28 -2.87
C ALA A 253 -26.88 -6.66 -2.58
N HIS A 254 -26.13 -7.75 -2.81
CA HIS A 254 -26.55 -9.11 -2.47
C HIS A 254 -26.73 -9.30 -0.97
N ALA A 255 -25.91 -8.64 -0.15
CA ALA A 255 -26.05 -8.62 1.31
C ALA A 255 -27.24 -7.76 1.79
N GLY A 256 -27.92 -7.04 0.90
CA GLY A 256 -29.02 -6.13 1.27
C GLY A 256 -28.59 -4.90 2.06
N ARG A 257 -27.31 -4.55 2.02
CA ARG A 257 -26.70 -3.43 2.77
C ARG A 257 -26.79 -2.09 2.04
N ILE A 258 -27.01 -2.13 0.73
CA ILE A 258 -27.31 -0.95 -0.10
C ILE A 258 -28.60 -1.17 -0.90
N GLU A 259 -29.30 -0.07 -1.20
CA GLU A 259 -30.56 -0.07 -1.96
C GLU A 259 -30.42 0.44 -3.40
N GLY A 260 -29.22 0.88 -3.79
CA GLY A 260 -28.93 1.34 -5.15
C GLY A 260 -27.45 1.54 -5.44
N ILE A 261 -27.11 1.50 -6.73
CA ILE A 261 -25.78 1.78 -7.26
C ILE A 261 -25.92 2.82 -8.38
N VAL A 262 -25.21 3.94 -8.31
CA VAL A 262 -25.32 5.07 -9.24
C VAL A 262 -24.00 5.25 -9.99
N PHE A 263 -24.02 5.07 -11.31
CA PHE A 263 -22.85 5.30 -12.15
C PHE A 263 -22.80 6.74 -12.67
N LEU A 264 -21.65 7.39 -12.53
CA LEU A 264 -21.42 8.76 -12.99
C LEU A 264 -20.06 8.93 -13.69
N THR A 265 -20.11 9.46 -14.91
CA THR A 265 -19.00 10.22 -15.50
C THR A 265 -19.53 11.30 -16.42
N ILE A 266 -18.90 12.47 -16.36
CA ILE A 266 -19.01 13.58 -17.31
C ILE A 266 -17.77 13.67 -18.22
N THR A 267 -16.86 12.70 -18.12
CA THR A 267 -15.68 12.57 -18.98
C THR A 267 -15.83 11.32 -19.85
N ASN A 268 -15.59 11.45 -21.15
CA ASN A 268 -15.62 10.31 -22.06
C ASN A 268 -14.46 9.35 -21.80
N ASP A 269 -14.79 8.09 -21.51
CA ASP A 269 -13.83 7.00 -21.36
C ASP A 269 -14.45 5.71 -21.91
N ALA A 270 -14.06 5.34 -23.13
CA ALA A 270 -14.64 4.18 -23.81
C ALA A 270 -14.37 2.87 -23.06
N GLU A 271 -13.23 2.77 -22.39
CA GLU A 271 -12.79 1.55 -21.72
C GLU A 271 -13.56 1.35 -20.41
N ALA A 272 -13.62 2.39 -19.57
CA ALA A 272 -14.35 2.33 -18.30
C ALA A 272 -15.86 2.11 -18.54
N VAL A 273 -16.47 2.90 -19.42
CA VAL A 273 -17.90 2.78 -19.75
C VAL A 273 -18.21 1.45 -20.42
N GLY A 274 -17.38 1.02 -21.37
CA GLY A 274 -17.55 -0.27 -22.05
C GLY A 274 -17.47 -1.44 -21.08
N TRP A 275 -16.48 -1.41 -20.17
CA TRP A 275 -16.32 -2.44 -19.16
C TRP A 275 -17.50 -2.50 -18.19
N VAL A 276 -18.01 -1.36 -17.71
CA VAL A 276 -19.19 -1.32 -16.83
C VAL A 276 -20.44 -1.81 -17.55
N ALA A 277 -20.67 -1.41 -18.80
CA ALA A 277 -21.81 -1.93 -19.57
C ALA A 277 -21.75 -3.47 -19.71
N ASP A 278 -20.57 -4.01 -19.98
CA ASP A 278 -20.36 -5.47 -20.02
C ASP A 278 -20.53 -6.12 -18.64
N TRP A 279 -20.12 -5.45 -17.56
CA TRP A 279 -20.33 -5.91 -16.19
C TRP A 279 -21.82 -5.99 -15.85
N ILE A 280 -22.58 -4.92 -16.12
CA ILE A 280 -24.04 -4.87 -15.92
C ILE A 280 -24.73 -5.97 -16.72
N LYS A 281 -24.27 -6.24 -17.95
CA LYS A 281 -24.80 -7.33 -18.76
C LYS A 281 -24.57 -8.71 -18.12
N ARG A 282 -23.43 -8.91 -17.43
CA ARG A 282 -23.12 -10.19 -16.74
C ARG A 282 -23.92 -10.37 -15.45
N VAL A 283 -24.11 -9.29 -14.68
CA VAL A 283 -24.62 -9.39 -13.30
C VAL A 283 -26.05 -8.89 -13.13
N GLY A 284 -26.56 -8.08 -14.06
CA GLY A 284 -27.83 -7.37 -13.92
C GLY A 284 -29.05 -8.28 -13.76
N ASP A 285 -29.01 -9.50 -14.30
CA ASP A 285 -30.09 -10.49 -14.19
C ASP A 285 -29.94 -11.43 -12.97
N GLN A 286 -28.93 -11.23 -12.13
CA GLN A 286 -28.77 -12.04 -10.91
C GLN A 286 -29.87 -11.69 -9.91
N GLU A 287 -30.46 -12.72 -9.29
CA GLU A 287 -31.50 -12.57 -8.26
C GLU A 287 -30.89 -12.13 -6.91
N LEU A 288 -31.46 -11.08 -6.33
CA LEU A 288 -31.12 -10.61 -5.00
C LEU A 288 -31.93 -11.41 -3.98
N HIS A 289 -31.24 -12.19 -3.16
CA HIS A 289 -31.87 -13.02 -2.13
C HIS A 289 -32.20 -12.18 -0.91
N VAL A 290 -33.39 -11.60 -0.87
CA VAL A 290 -33.88 -10.90 0.33
C VAL A 290 -34.46 -11.95 1.30
N PRO A 291 -34.00 -12.04 2.56
CA PRO A 291 -34.75 -12.74 3.59
C PRO A 291 -36.13 -12.07 3.71
N SER A 292 -37.20 -12.83 3.50
CA SER A 292 -38.57 -12.30 3.47
C SER A 292 -38.90 -11.47 4.71
N ALA A 293 -38.81 -10.15 4.62
CA ALA A 293 -39.44 -9.24 5.56
C ALA A 293 -40.95 -9.27 5.28
N VAL A 294 -41.71 -9.68 6.29
CA VAL A 294 -43.16 -9.59 6.35
C VAL A 294 -43.60 -8.18 5.96
N GLY A 295 -44.57 -8.12 5.05
CA GLY A 295 -44.89 -6.91 4.31
C GLY A 295 -45.50 -5.76 5.10
N GLY A 296 -45.56 -4.63 4.41
CA GLY A 296 -46.64 -3.66 4.54
C GLY A 296 -46.45 -2.60 5.62
N ARG A 297 -45.99 -1.43 5.16
CA ARG A 297 -46.18 -0.10 5.75
C ARG A 297 -47.48 0.00 6.58
N ASN A 298 -47.35 0.22 7.88
CA ASN A 298 -48.20 1.10 8.72
C ASN A 298 -47.89 0.88 10.19
N LEU A 299 -47.06 1.73 10.80
CA LEU A 299 -47.15 1.99 12.24
C LEU A 299 -47.01 3.50 12.50
N THR A 300 -48.17 4.08 12.75
CA THR A 300 -48.38 5.37 13.38
C THR A 300 -47.61 5.51 14.70
N LYS A 301 -47.15 6.72 14.97
CA LYS A 301 -46.68 7.20 16.29
C LYS A 301 -47.64 6.73 17.39
N ASP A 302 -47.16 5.85 18.27
CA ASP A 302 -47.43 5.86 19.72
C ASP A 302 -46.82 4.62 20.38
N ALA A 303 -45.65 4.78 20.99
CA ALA A 303 -45.21 4.01 22.17
C ALA A 303 -43.83 4.51 22.64
N ARG A 304 -43.75 5.77 23.08
CA ARG A 304 -42.72 6.19 24.03
C ARG A 304 -43.19 5.82 25.43
N SER A 305 -42.72 4.71 25.98
CA SER A 305 -42.43 4.59 27.41
C SER A 305 -41.76 3.25 27.71
N ARG A 306 -40.79 3.27 28.63
CA ARG A 306 -40.03 2.14 29.21
C ARG A 306 -38.72 1.79 28.51
N ALA A 307 -37.79 2.75 28.56
CA ALA A 307 -36.37 2.44 28.69
C ALA A 307 -35.91 2.84 30.10
N ALA A 308 -35.82 1.87 31.00
CA ALA A 308 -34.96 1.90 32.17
C ALA A 308 -34.90 0.49 32.78
N SER A 309 -33.68 0.03 33.04
CA SER A 309 -33.26 -1.16 33.80
C SER A 309 -33.04 -2.49 33.05
N SER A 310 -31.73 -2.77 32.86
CA SER A 310 -31.05 -4.07 33.03
C SER A 310 -31.14 -5.16 31.95
N PRO A 311 -30.14 -6.08 31.90
CA PRO A 311 -29.42 -6.43 30.67
C PRO A 311 -29.77 -7.83 30.13
N PHE A 312 -29.67 -8.01 28.82
CA PHE A 312 -29.70 -9.33 28.16
C PHE A 312 -28.37 -9.48 27.40
N ARG A 313 -27.44 -10.34 27.83
CA ARG A 313 -27.49 -11.80 27.88
C ARG A 313 -27.60 -12.37 26.46
N LEU A 314 -26.42 -12.64 25.89
CA LEU A 314 -26.23 -13.52 24.74
C LEU A 314 -27.01 -14.81 24.93
N VAL A 315 -27.69 -15.23 23.87
CA VAL A 315 -27.99 -16.65 23.65
C VAL A 315 -27.43 -16.99 22.28
N SER A 316 -26.16 -17.40 22.30
CA SER A 316 -25.68 -18.43 21.39
C SER A 316 -26.25 -19.77 21.88
N GLN A 317 -26.69 -20.60 20.94
CA GLN A 317 -26.76 -22.03 21.16
C GLN A 317 -25.95 -22.69 20.05
N ASN A 318 -24.64 -22.81 20.27
CA ASN A 318 -24.05 -24.10 20.63
C ASN A 318 -22.56 -23.92 21.00
N THR A 319 -22.19 -24.63 22.07
CA THR A 319 -20.88 -24.72 22.73
C THR A 319 -20.29 -23.43 23.32
N SER A 320 -20.52 -23.23 24.61
CA SER A 320 -19.90 -22.22 25.45
C SER A 320 -18.44 -22.58 25.81
N ALA A 321 -17.49 -21.86 25.23
CA ALA A 321 -16.23 -21.53 25.91
C ALA A 321 -16.34 -20.05 26.33
N ALA A 322 -16.10 -19.74 27.60
CA ALA A 322 -16.05 -18.36 28.05
C ALA A 322 -14.87 -17.64 27.39
N ALA A 323 -15.03 -16.39 26.95
CA ALA A 323 -13.89 -15.56 26.57
C ALA A 323 -13.00 -15.40 27.82
N GLY A 324 -11.81 -15.99 27.77
CA GLY A 324 -10.81 -15.93 28.83
C GLY A 324 -9.78 -14.84 28.55
N ASP A 325 -9.23 -14.26 29.61
CA ASP A 325 -7.99 -13.48 29.53
C ASP A 325 -6.82 -14.45 29.76
N LEU A 326 -6.08 -14.77 28.70
CA LEU A 326 -4.87 -15.58 28.74
C LEU A 326 -3.65 -14.67 28.90
N GLU A 327 -2.88 -14.87 29.96
CA GLU A 327 -1.56 -14.27 30.13
C GLU A 327 -0.50 -15.28 29.69
N LEU A 328 0.32 -14.92 28.70
CA LEU A 328 1.39 -15.81 28.22
C LEU A 328 2.59 -15.74 29.18
N LYS A 329 3.00 -16.90 29.71
CA LYS A 329 4.16 -17.06 30.60
C LYS A 329 5.04 -18.23 30.18
N ILE A 330 6.33 -18.12 30.49
CA ILE A 330 7.32 -19.17 30.27
C ILE A 330 7.79 -19.73 31.61
N GLY A 331 7.76 -21.06 31.75
CA GLY A 331 8.21 -21.75 32.96
C GLY A 331 7.12 -21.97 34.02
N ASP A 332 5.87 -21.64 33.73
CA ASP A 332 4.70 -21.88 34.58
C ASP A 332 4.07 -23.29 34.41
N GLY A 333 4.66 -24.12 33.55
CA GLY A 333 4.15 -25.45 33.17
C GLY A 333 3.38 -25.47 31.85
N SER A 334 3.17 -24.32 31.20
CA SER A 334 2.58 -24.23 29.86
C SER A 334 3.46 -24.85 28.77
N GLU A 335 2.83 -25.37 27.71
CA GLU A 335 3.53 -26.02 26.59
C GLU A 335 3.98 -25.02 25.52
N TRP A 336 5.30 -24.92 25.33
CA TRP A 336 5.92 -24.07 24.32
C TRP A 336 6.73 -24.87 23.30
N HIS A 337 6.75 -24.40 22.05
CA HIS A 337 7.68 -24.88 21.02
C HIS A 337 8.67 -23.76 20.67
N PHE A 338 9.95 -23.99 20.95
CA PHE A 338 11.03 -23.03 20.68
C PHE A 338 11.87 -23.45 19.47
N LEU A 339 12.08 -22.51 18.56
CA LEU A 339 12.99 -22.67 17.44
C LEU A 339 13.83 -21.41 17.27
N SER A 340 15.10 -21.58 16.97
CA SER A 340 16.00 -20.50 16.64
C SER A 340 16.79 -20.87 15.40
N VAL A 341 16.89 -19.96 14.45
CA VAL A 341 17.71 -20.09 13.25
C VAL A 341 18.67 -18.91 13.18
N GLY A 342 19.93 -19.18 12.90
CA GLY A 342 20.98 -18.17 12.90
C GLY A 342 22.35 -18.81 13.08
N GLY A 343 23.39 -18.07 12.71
CA GLY A 343 24.76 -18.55 12.74
C GLY A 343 25.19 -19.31 11.49
N SER A 344 25.40 -18.60 10.37
CA SER A 344 26.57 -18.96 9.56
C SER A 344 27.78 -18.84 10.48
N SER A 345 28.65 -19.85 10.52
CA SER A 345 29.86 -19.83 11.36
C SER A 345 30.56 -18.46 11.28
N SER A 346 31.02 -17.94 12.42
CA SER A 346 31.96 -16.81 12.44
C SER A 346 33.25 -17.14 11.68
N GLU A 347 33.50 -18.43 11.45
CA GLU A 347 34.66 -18.94 10.76
C GLU A 347 34.35 -19.19 9.28
N MET A 348 35.29 -18.77 8.42
CA MET A 348 35.35 -19.17 7.02
C MET A 348 35.42 -20.70 6.92
N PRO A 349 34.73 -21.33 5.94
CA PRO A 349 34.92 -22.75 5.66
C PRO A 349 36.41 -23.04 5.45
N LYS A 350 36.93 -24.12 6.05
CA LYS A 350 38.28 -24.59 5.71
C LYS A 350 38.29 -25.12 4.28
N GLU A 351 39.43 -25.01 3.61
CA GLU A 351 39.62 -25.48 2.23
C GLU A 351 39.04 -26.90 2.02
N GLY A 352 38.14 -27.06 1.04
CA GLY A 352 37.44 -28.31 0.75
C GLY A 352 36.23 -28.66 1.63
N GLN A 353 35.83 -27.81 2.59
CA GLN A 353 34.58 -27.97 3.33
C GLN A 353 33.39 -27.32 2.61
N LYS A 354 32.22 -27.97 2.69
CA LYS A 354 30.97 -27.41 2.14
C LYS A 354 30.61 -26.09 2.85
N PRO A 355 29.99 -25.12 2.13
CA PRO A 355 29.42 -23.91 2.71
C PRO A 355 28.56 -24.21 3.94
N ALA A 356 28.76 -23.47 5.02
CA ALA A 356 27.93 -23.59 6.21
C ALA A 356 26.54 -22.98 5.94
N THR A 357 25.49 -23.78 6.08
CA THR A 357 24.10 -23.30 6.10
C THR A 357 23.66 -23.04 7.54
N ALA A 358 22.76 -22.09 7.77
CA ALA A 358 22.21 -21.89 9.12
C ALA A 358 21.55 -23.17 9.64
N VAL A 359 21.77 -23.47 10.92
CA VAL A 359 21.20 -24.64 11.60
C VAL A 359 20.07 -24.21 12.51
N CYS A 360 18.91 -24.86 12.38
CA CYS A 360 17.80 -24.67 13.30
C CYS A 360 18.11 -25.39 14.64
N ARG A 361 18.02 -24.65 15.74
CA ARG A 361 18.30 -25.10 17.11
C ARG A 361 17.06 -24.93 17.98
N ASN A 362 16.82 -25.88 18.89
CA ASN A 362 15.82 -25.71 19.93
C ASN A 362 16.50 -25.09 21.16
N LEU A 363 16.38 -23.76 21.29
CA LEU A 363 16.95 -23.00 22.39
C LEU A 363 15.82 -22.43 23.25
N PRO A 364 15.78 -22.73 24.57
CA PRO A 364 14.68 -22.30 25.42
C PRO A 364 14.71 -20.79 25.65
N TRP A 365 13.52 -20.20 25.69
CA TRP A 365 13.31 -18.85 26.18
C TRP A 365 13.14 -18.89 27.71
N THR A 366 13.33 -17.76 28.37
CA THR A 366 13.25 -17.66 29.84
C THR A 366 12.35 -16.52 30.26
N GLU A 367 11.73 -16.63 31.43
CA GLU A 367 11.03 -15.52 32.09
C GLU A 367 11.61 -15.26 33.49
N SER A 368 11.87 -14.00 33.81
CA SER A 368 12.28 -13.55 35.15
C SER A 368 11.65 -12.19 35.43
N ASP A 369 11.11 -11.99 36.64
CA ASP A 369 10.47 -10.74 37.06
C ASP A 369 9.38 -10.23 36.08
N GLY A 370 8.65 -11.17 35.45
CA GLY A 370 7.61 -10.89 34.46
C GLY A 370 8.14 -10.45 33.09
N VAL A 371 9.44 -10.58 32.84
CA VAL A 371 10.09 -10.28 31.56
C VAL A 371 10.45 -11.58 30.85
N ILE A 372 9.88 -11.78 29.67
CA ILE A 372 10.16 -12.88 28.76
C ILE A 372 11.32 -12.49 27.85
N SER A 373 12.38 -13.30 27.83
CA SER A 373 13.58 -13.06 27.04
C SER A 373 13.90 -14.24 26.11
N PRO A 374 14.30 -13.97 24.85
CA PRO A 374 14.81 -14.98 23.94
C PRO A 374 16.20 -15.48 24.36
N PRO A 375 16.73 -16.54 23.74
CA PRO A 375 18.12 -16.94 23.89
C PRO A 375 19.07 -15.75 23.64
N ASN A 376 20.07 -15.59 24.51
CA ASN A 376 20.98 -14.45 24.49
C ASN A 376 22.09 -14.61 23.42
N GLU A 377 21.73 -14.46 22.15
CA GLU A 377 22.67 -14.48 21.01
C GLU A 377 22.32 -13.38 19.99
N ARG A 378 23.34 -12.68 19.47
CA ARG A 378 23.16 -11.53 18.57
C ARG A 378 22.54 -11.89 17.21
N ASN A 379 23.06 -12.93 16.57
CA ASN A 379 22.71 -13.30 15.20
C ASN A 379 21.73 -14.47 15.19
N LEU A 380 20.60 -14.28 15.86
CA LEU A 380 19.62 -15.34 16.10
C LEU A 380 18.22 -14.82 15.84
N HIS A 381 17.52 -15.45 14.90
CA HIS A 381 16.09 -15.29 14.73
C HIS A 381 15.39 -16.38 15.54
N SER A 382 14.66 -16.00 16.57
CA SER A 382 14.02 -16.93 17.52
C SER A 382 12.51 -16.82 17.45
N ARG A 383 11.84 -17.97 17.55
CA ARG A 383 10.38 -18.13 17.59
C ARG A 383 9.99 -18.98 18.81
N ALA A 384 8.99 -18.53 19.54
CA ALA A 384 8.37 -19.24 20.65
C ALA A 384 6.87 -19.32 20.39
N PHE A 385 6.34 -20.53 20.19
CA PHE A 385 4.92 -20.75 19.93
C PHE A 385 4.24 -21.32 21.17
N TYR A 386 3.13 -20.70 21.57
CA TYR A 386 2.24 -21.21 22.60
C TYR A 386 1.31 -22.24 21.97
N THR A 387 1.53 -23.51 22.30
CA THR A 387 0.90 -24.65 21.59
C THR A 387 -0.42 -25.20 22.16
N PRO A 388 -0.89 -24.85 23.38
CA PRO A 388 -2.15 -25.38 23.89
C PRO A 388 -3.42 -24.91 23.16
N VAL A 389 -3.45 -23.65 22.71
CA VAL A 389 -4.68 -23.01 22.21
C VAL A 389 -4.49 -22.27 20.90
N ARG A 390 -5.60 -22.08 20.19
CA ARG A 390 -5.73 -21.23 19.01
C ARG A 390 -6.88 -20.24 19.19
N PHE A 391 -6.80 -19.13 18.46
CA PHE A 391 -7.81 -18.08 18.40
C PHE A 391 -8.24 -17.83 16.95
N SER A 392 -9.52 -17.49 16.73
CA SER A 392 -9.98 -16.88 15.48
C SER A 392 -9.96 -15.37 15.62
N ASP A 393 -10.83 -14.83 16.49
CA ASP A 393 -10.91 -13.41 16.82
C ASP A 393 -10.41 -13.18 18.24
N PHE A 394 -9.59 -12.17 18.43
CA PHE A 394 -9.03 -11.84 19.75
C PHE A 394 -8.49 -10.41 19.81
N ASN A 395 -8.32 -9.92 21.04
CA ASN A 395 -7.51 -8.74 21.34
C ASN A 395 -6.24 -9.20 22.03
N ALA A 396 -5.10 -8.64 21.67
CA ALA A 396 -3.85 -8.84 22.39
C ALA A 396 -3.27 -7.49 22.83
N GLU A 397 -2.74 -7.46 24.04
CA GLU A 397 -1.96 -6.36 24.58
C GLU A 397 -0.61 -6.89 25.04
N PHE A 398 0.46 -6.20 24.70
CA PHE A 398 1.79 -6.56 25.16
C PHE A 398 2.71 -5.36 25.18
N GLU A 399 3.81 -5.50 25.91
CA GLU A 399 4.93 -4.58 25.82
C GLU A 399 6.14 -5.30 25.26
N PHE A 400 6.89 -4.63 24.39
CA PHE A 400 8.18 -5.10 23.92
C PHE A 400 9.26 -4.04 24.16
N ASN A 401 10.51 -4.51 24.28
CA ASN A 401 11.69 -3.68 24.40
C ASN A 401 12.78 -4.28 23.52
N GLY A 402 13.30 -3.50 22.57
CA GLY A 402 14.47 -3.86 21.78
C GLY A 402 15.74 -3.32 22.43
N ASP A 403 16.82 -4.10 22.44
CA ASP A 403 18.10 -3.74 23.06
C ASP A 403 19.18 -3.52 21.97
N TYR A 404 19.85 -2.36 22.00
CA TYR A 404 20.90 -2.00 21.05
C TYR A 404 22.30 -2.11 21.67
N ARG A 405 22.85 -3.33 21.71
CA ARG A 405 24.25 -3.52 22.13
C ARG A 405 25.21 -3.23 20.97
N GLU A 406 25.67 -1.98 20.96
CA GLU A 406 26.80 -1.39 20.24
C GLU A 406 26.73 -1.20 18.71
N THR A 407 26.15 -2.10 17.89
CA THR A 407 26.08 -1.87 16.40
C THR A 407 24.91 -2.57 15.67
N GLY A 408 23.83 -2.96 16.36
CA GLY A 408 22.87 -3.95 15.86
C GLY A 408 21.70 -3.47 14.98
N THR A 409 21.07 -4.42 14.29
CA THR A 409 19.67 -4.35 13.85
C THR A 409 18.93 -5.48 14.56
N GLY A 410 17.62 -5.36 14.68
CA GLY A 410 16.80 -6.36 15.34
C GLY A 410 15.34 -6.20 14.99
N GLY A 411 14.52 -7.08 15.53
CA GLY A 411 13.07 -6.92 15.49
C GLY A 411 12.40 -7.78 16.52
N ALA A 412 11.20 -7.38 16.95
CA ALA A 412 10.39 -8.11 17.91
C ALA A 412 8.95 -8.11 17.41
N GLY A 413 8.20 -9.19 17.65
CA GLY A 413 6.83 -9.29 17.21
C GLY A 413 6.01 -10.34 17.94
N LEU A 414 4.70 -10.14 17.89
CA LEU A 414 3.70 -11.11 18.33
C LEU A 414 3.25 -11.90 17.09
N VAL A 415 3.38 -13.22 17.18
CA VAL A 415 2.91 -14.18 16.18
C VAL A 415 1.44 -14.51 16.46
N PHE A 416 0.63 -14.60 15.41
CA PHE A 416 -0.76 -15.02 15.47
C PHE A 416 -1.18 -15.78 14.20
N GLY A 417 -2.31 -16.47 14.25
CA GLY A 417 -2.77 -17.28 13.12
C GLY A 417 -1.81 -18.41 12.75
N ALA A 418 -0.99 -18.88 13.70
CA ALA A 418 0.02 -19.90 13.42
C ALA A 418 -0.63 -21.26 13.21
N LEU A 419 -0.48 -21.80 12.00
CA LEU A 419 -0.88 -23.18 11.68
C LEU A 419 0.26 -24.14 11.98
N ASP A 420 1.49 -23.70 11.76
CA ASP A 420 2.71 -24.41 12.11
C ASP A 420 3.89 -23.42 12.28
N VAL A 421 5.13 -23.90 12.32
CA VAL A 421 6.30 -23.05 12.57
C VAL A 421 6.65 -22.14 11.39
N ASN A 422 6.04 -22.34 10.21
CA ASN A 422 6.32 -21.67 8.95
C ASN A 422 5.08 -21.03 8.28
N HIS A 423 3.87 -21.20 8.83
CA HIS A 423 2.65 -20.57 8.33
C HIS A 423 1.98 -19.76 9.43
N PHE A 424 2.19 -18.44 9.42
CA PHE A 424 1.67 -17.54 10.46
C PHE A 424 1.70 -16.07 10.02
N TYR A 425 1.00 -15.24 10.79
CA TYR A 425 1.08 -13.79 10.73
C TYR A 425 1.89 -13.26 11.91
N MET A 426 2.52 -12.11 11.73
CA MET A 426 3.24 -11.44 12.81
C MET A 426 3.10 -9.92 12.69
N VAL A 427 2.71 -9.27 13.79
CA VAL A 427 2.95 -7.84 13.94
C VAL A 427 4.40 -7.66 14.39
N TYR A 428 5.20 -6.97 13.59
CA TYR A 428 6.66 -6.94 13.67
C TYR A 428 7.18 -5.50 13.79
N PHE A 429 8.10 -5.30 14.73
CA PHE A 429 8.70 -4.02 15.07
C PHE A 429 10.21 -4.07 14.86
N PRO A 430 10.68 -3.77 13.65
CA PRO A 430 12.10 -3.76 13.33
C PRO A 430 12.79 -2.50 13.88
N TRP A 431 14.05 -2.62 14.24
CA TRP A 431 14.93 -1.49 14.50
C TRP A 431 16.29 -1.68 13.85
N GLY A 432 16.95 -0.57 13.59
CA GLY A 432 18.33 -0.58 13.10
C GLY A 432 18.99 0.75 13.38
N GLY A 433 20.33 0.73 13.44
CA GLY A 433 21.07 1.92 13.82
C GLY A 433 20.71 3.16 13.00
N GLN A 434 20.54 3.02 11.68
CA GLN A 434 20.21 4.17 10.82
C GLN A 434 18.81 4.72 11.09
N GLN A 435 17.85 3.84 11.38
CA GLN A 435 16.49 4.22 11.71
C GLN A 435 16.42 4.96 13.06
N LEU A 436 17.11 4.47 14.09
CA LEU A 436 17.22 5.16 15.39
C LEU A 436 17.76 6.60 15.22
N ARG A 437 18.79 6.77 14.39
CA ARG A 437 19.43 8.07 14.12
C ARG A 437 18.52 9.04 13.36
N ALA A 438 17.74 8.51 12.42
CA ALA A 438 16.75 9.26 11.66
C ALA A 438 15.42 9.47 12.42
N LYS A 439 15.29 8.89 13.62
CA LYS A 439 14.18 9.11 14.58
C LYS A 439 12.80 8.79 14.01
N HIS A 440 12.67 7.67 13.30
CA HIS A 440 11.37 7.20 12.81
C HIS A 440 11.08 5.80 13.30
N PHE A 441 9.88 5.55 13.81
CA PHE A 441 9.46 4.24 14.29
C PHE A 441 8.58 3.57 13.24
N TRP A 442 8.87 2.33 12.86
CA TRP A 442 8.05 1.57 11.92
C TRP A 442 7.39 0.38 12.58
N ALA A 443 6.19 0.07 12.11
CA ALA A 443 5.50 -1.17 12.39
C ALA A 443 5.24 -1.91 11.07
N GLN A 444 5.33 -3.22 11.10
CA GLN A 444 5.01 -4.10 9.98
C GLN A 444 3.97 -5.13 10.38
N LEU A 445 3.12 -5.50 9.43
CA LEU A 445 2.36 -6.73 9.51
C LEU A 445 2.87 -7.65 8.41
N VAL A 446 3.41 -8.80 8.81
CA VAL A 446 4.03 -9.76 7.90
C VAL A 446 3.29 -11.09 7.90
N LYS A 447 3.32 -11.77 6.76
CA LYS A 447 2.85 -13.13 6.56
C LYS A 447 4.04 -14.04 6.22
N VAL A 448 4.08 -15.20 6.86
CA VAL A 448 5.02 -16.29 6.56
C VAL A 448 4.20 -17.45 6.03
N ASP A 449 4.60 -17.99 4.88
CA ASP A 449 3.79 -18.94 4.11
C ASP A 449 4.65 -20.10 3.59
N GLY A 450 5.20 -20.86 4.53
CA GLY A 450 5.91 -22.12 4.30
C GLY A 450 7.41 -22.00 4.04
N ASP A 451 7.86 -20.95 3.35
CA ASP A 451 9.26 -20.81 2.93
C ASP A 451 10.15 -19.99 3.88
N GLY A 452 9.59 -19.47 4.98
CA GLY A 452 10.35 -18.76 6.01
C GLY A 452 10.64 -17.29 5.72
N TYR A 453 10.36 -16.77 4.53
CA TYR A 453 10.42 -15.32 4.24
C TYR A 453 9.33 -14.56 4.99
N LEU A 454 9.62 -13.34 5.42
CA LEU A 454 8.62 -12.45 6.01
C LEU A 454 8.09 -11.49 4.94
N ARG A 455 6.92 -11.78 4.39
CA ARG A 455 6.29 -10.94 3.37
C ARG A 455 5.46 -9.87 4.04
N SER A 456 5.81 -8.60 3.85
CA SER A 456 5.02 -7.52 4.43
C SER A 456 3.69 -7.41 3.70
N LEU A 457 2.59 -7.52 4.44
CA LEU A 457 1.27 -7.12 3.95
C LEU A 457 1.14 -5.60 4.01
N LYS A 458 1.73 -4.99 5.05
CA LYS A 458 1.78 -3.54 5.24
C LYS A 458 2.97 -3.14 6.10
N SER A 459 3.60 -2.03 5.76
CA SER A 459 4.67 -1.41 6.55
C SER A 459 4.39 0.09 6.65
N VAL A 460 4.40 0.63 7.86
CA VAL A 460 4.04 2.03 8.12
C VAL A 460 5.03 2.69 9.08
N TRP A 461 5.39 3.93 8.77
CA TRP A 461 5.97 4.84 9.75
C TRP A 461 4.86 5.29 10.70
N VAL A 462 5.10 5.20 12.01
CA VAL A 462 4.13 5.59 13.05
C VAL A 462 4.49 6.97 13.61
N PRO A 463 3.76 8.05 13.24
CA PRO A 463 4.13 9.40 13.64
C PRO A 463 4.03 9.63 15.15
N GLY A 464 5.01 10.34 15.71
CA GLY A 464 5.03 10.72 17.12
C GLY A 464 5.37 9.58 18.10
N VAL A 465 5.82 8.42 17.62
CA VAL A 465 6.46 7.38 18.43
C VAL A 465 7.98 7.53 18.31
N PRO A 466 8.72 7.70 19.42
CA PRO A 466 10.18 7.78 19.36
C PRO A 466 10.76 6.43 18.93
N SER A 467 11.87 6.48 18.20
CA SER A 467 12.64 5.30 17.82
C SER A 467 13.82 5.17 18.77
N GLU A 468 13.60 4.44 19.86
CA GLU A 468 14.55 4.21 20.95
C GLU A 468 14.64 2.71 21.27
N THR A 469 15.85 2.24 21.50
CA THR A 469 16.07 0.97 22.19
C THR A 469 16.11 1.20 23.70
N ASP A 470 15.98 0.13 24.47
CA ASP A 470 15.91 0.16 25.93
C ASP A 470 14.64 0.87 26.46
N ARG A 471 13.63 1.02 25.59
CA ARG A 471 12.31 1.56 25.88
C ARG A 471 11.25 0.47 25.72
N TRP A 472 10.31 0.43 26.68
CA TRP A 472 9.10 -0.39 26.57
C TRP A 472 8.04 0.32 25.73
N TYR A 473 7.63 -0.31 24.64
CA TYR A 473 6.54 0.13 23.76
C TYR A 473 5.28 -0.65 24.11
N LYS A 474 4.14 0.04 24.21
CA LYS A 474 2.84 -0.60 24.41
C LYS A 474 2.18 -0.89 23.09
N VAL A 475 1.83 -2.14 22.84
CA VAL A 475 1.19 -2.59 21.61
C VAL A 475 -0.19 -3.16 21.94
N ARG A 476 -1.17 -2.76 21.14
CA ARG A 476 -2.48 -3.42 21.09
C ARG A 476 -2.71 -3.96 19.69
N LEU A 477 -3.17 -5.20 19.60
CA LEU A 477 -3.57 -5.86 18.37
C LEU A 477 -5.03 -6.29 18.51
N GLU A 478 -5.85 -5.99 17.53
CA GLU A 478 -7.23 -6.48 17.43
C GLU A 478 -7.36 -7.28 16.14
N ILE A 479 -7.82 -8.52 16.26
CA ILE A 479 -8.11 -9.43 15.16
C ILE A 479 -9.62 -9.70 15.15
N ALA A 480 -10.26 -9.30 14.06
CA ALA A 480 -11.70 -9.47 13.84
C ALA A 480 -11.95 -9.98 12.42
N GLY A 481 -12.15 -11.30 12.30
CA GLY A 481 -12.21 -11.98 11.01
C GLY A 481 -10.93 -11.72 10.20
N PRO A 482 -11.03 -11.29 8.93
CA PRO A 482 -9.87 -11.00 8.09
C PRO A 482 -9.16 -9.68 8.44
N THR A 483 -9.69 -8.88 9.38
CA THR A 483 -9.18 -7.53 9.67
C THR A 483 -8.28 -7.51 10.89
N PHE A 484 -7.11 -6.88 10.74
CA PHE A 484 -6.09 -6.73 11.78
C PHE A 484 -5.83 -5.25 12.04
N ASN A 485 -6.04 -4.81 13.27
CA ASN A 485 -5.78 -3.44 13.70
C ASN A 485 -4.64 -3.38 14.73
N VAL A 486 -3.67 -2.49 14.50
CA VAL A 486 -2.48 -2.35 15.35
C VAL A 486 -2.40 -0.93 15.92
N TRP A 487 -2.18 -0.83 17.23
CA TRP A 487 -1.83 0.42 17.90
C TRP A 487 -0.47 0.30 18.57
N VAL A 488 0.30 1.39 18.50
CA VAL A 488 1.59 1.54 19.21
C VAL A 488 1.54 2.80 20.05
N ASP A 489 1.74 2.68 21.35
CA ASP A 489 1.65 3.77 22.32
C ASP A 489 0.38 4.63 22.15
N GLY A 490 -0.75 3.95 21.95
CA GLY A 490 -2.07 4.55 21.77
C GLY A 490 -2.35 5.18 20.40
N ARG A 491 -1.40 5.15 19.46
CA ARG A 491 -1.62 5.63 18.08
C ARG A 491 -2.06 4.48 17.19
N ASN A 492 -3.12 4.69 16.40
CA ASN A 492 -3.50 3.74 15.37
C ASN A 492 -2.39 3.71 14.31
N ALA A 493 -1.65 2.61 14.25
CA ALA A 493 -0.54 2.45 13.34
C ALA A 493 -1.04 1.98 11.97
N MET A 494 -1.85 0.92 11.93
CA MET A 494 -2.37 0.36 10.69
C MET A 494 -3.59 -0.54 10.88
N GLU A 495 -4.39 -0.60 9.82
CA GLU A 495 -5.40 -1.62 9.56
C GLU A 495 -4.98 -2.41 8.30
N VAL A 496 -5.11 -3.74 8.34
CA VAL A 496 -4.86 -4.66 7.23
C VAL A 496 -6.01 -5.64 7.13
N ASN A 497 -6.39 -6.00 5.90
CA ASN A 497 -7.36 -7.05 5.64
C ASN A 497 -6.69 -8.18 4.84
N ASP A 498 -6.84 -9.42 5.28
CA ASP A 498 -6.39 -10.61 4.56
C ASP A 498 -7.39 -11.76 4.75
N GLU A 499 -8.17 -12.06 3.70
CA GLU A 499 -9.19 -13.11 3.67
C GLU A 499 -8.65 -14.53 3.85
N SER A 500 -7.35 -14.74 3.67
CA SER A 500 -6.74 -16.05 3.88
C SER A 500 -6.55 -16.40 5.36
N TYR A 501 -6.84 -15.48 6.28
CA TYR A 501 -6.77 -15.72 7.71
C TYR A 501 -7.87 -16.65 8.23
N GLN A 502 -7.47 -17.71 8.92
CA GLN A 502 -8.37 -18.74 9.44
C GLN A 502 -8.26 -18.91 10.96
N GLY A 503 -7.57 -18.00 11.65
CA GLY A 503 -7.16 -18.21 13.04
C GLY A 503 -6.06 -19.25 13.19
N GLY A 504 -5.49 -19.35 14.39
CA GLY A 504 -4.39 -20.26 14.68
C GLY A 504 -3.74 -19.98 16.03
N GLY A 505 -2.60 -20.62 16.26
CA GLY A 505 -1.80 -20.43 17.45
C GLY A 505 -1.20 -19.02 17.55
N VAL A 506 -0.68 -18.72 18.73
CA VAL A 506 -0.05 -17.44 19.07
C VAL A 506 1.36 -17.67 19.56
N GLY A 507 2.19 -16.64 19.52
CA GLY A 507 3.58 -16.76 19.94
C GLY A 507 4.34 -15.46 19.92
N LEU A 508 5.64 -15.55 20.16
CA LEU A 508 6.58 -14.44 20.17
C LEU A 508 7.72 -14.76 19.23
N ALA A 509 8.17 -13.77 18.46
CA ALA A 509 9.30 -13.95 17.57
C ALA A 509 10.12 -12.66 17.45
N GLY A 510 11.35 -12.80 16.96
CA GLY A 510 12.22 -11.67 16.74
C GLY A 510 13.62 -12.06 16.30
N TYR A 511 14.43 -11.04 16.00
CA TYR A 511 15.84 -11.15 15.64
C TYR A 511 16.67 -10.22 16.52
N GLY A 512 17.83 -10.69 16.96
CA GLY A 512 18.70 -9.94 17.86
C GLY A 512 18.23 -9.95 19.30
N TRP A 513 18.51 -8.87 20.04
CA TRP A 513 18.17 -8.77 21.46
C TRP A 513 16.90 -7.96 21.68
N TYR A 514 15.93 -8.60 22.32
CA TYR A 514 14.65 -8.01 22.67
C TYR A 514 14.06 -8.72 23.88
N SER A 515 13.00 -8.17 24.45
CA SER A 515 12.22 -8.82 25.50
C SER A 515 10.76 -8.38 25.43
N PHE A 516 9.90 -9.20 26.04
CA PHE A 516 8.48 -8.94 26.15
C PHE A 516 8.06 -8.95 27.62
N ARG A 517 6.94 -8.29 27.92
CA ARG A 517 6.24 -8.43 29.21
C ARG A 517 4.77 -8.07 29.04
N ASN A 518 3.97 -8.38 30.07
CA ASN A 518 2.54 -8.05 30.10
C ASN A 518 1.80 -8.57 28.86
N VAL A 519 2.16 -9.76 28.36
CA VAL A 519 1.57 -10.34 27.14
C VAL A 519 0.24 -10.99 27.48
N ARG A 520 -0.86 -10.37 27.05
CA ARG A 520 -2.24 -10.77 27.35
C ARG A 520 -3.05 -10.93 26.09
N ILE A 521 -3.88 -11.95 26.04
CA ILE A 521 -4.75 -12.28 24.90
C ILE A 521 -6.16 -12.53 25.45
N SER A 522 -7.13 -11.80 24.92
CA SER A 522 -8.54 -11.88 25.28
C SER A 522 -9.34 -12.32 24.06
N GLY A 523 -9.90 -13.53 24.09
CA GLY A 523 -10.62 -14.11 22.96
C GLY A 523 -11.25 -15.46 23.29
N VAL A 524 -11.89 -16.07 22.29
CA VAL A 524 -12.44 -17.43 22.45
C VAL A 524 -11.33 -18.44 22.17
N GLU A 525 -10.91 -19.15 23.21
CA GLU A 525 -9.90 -20.21 23.12
C GLU A 525 -10.51 -21.51 22.57
N THR A 526 -9.80 -22.14 21.64
CA THR A 526 -10.04 -23.52 21.23
C THR A 526 -8.72 -24.29 21.21
N SER A 527 -8.75 -25.62 21.25
CA SER A 527 -7.51 -26.41 21.23
C SER A 527 -6.78 -26.25 19.90
N LEU A 528 -5.46 -26.05 19.95
CA LEU A 528 -4.61 -26.12 18.76
C LEU A 528 -4.27 -27.58 18.48
N GLU A 529 -4.84 -28.13 17.41
CA GLU A 529 -4.60 -29.51 17.00
C GLU A 529 -3.46 -29.62 15.98
N ASN A 530 -2.83 -30.79 15.88
CA ASN A 530 -1.90 -31.18 14.80
C ASN A 530 -0.60 -30.37 14.68
N TRP A 531 -0.10 -29.78 15.77
CA TRP A 531 1.18 -29.05 15.78
C TRP A 531 2.39 -29.98 15.62
N ASP A 532 3.10 -29.92 14.49
CA ASP A 532 4.29 -30.75 14.25
C ASP A 532 5.58 -30.13 14.81
N ARG A 533 6.03 -30.63 15.97
CA ARG A 533 7.27 -30.21 16.63
C ARG A 533 8.57 -30.59 15.90
N ARG A 534 8.49 -31.34 14.79
CA ARG A 534 9.67 -31.77 14.01
C ARG A 534 10.02 -30.80 12.87
N GLN A 535 9.11 -29.88 12.54
CA GLN A 535 9.38 -28.90 11.49
C GLN A 535 10.52 -27.96 11.90
N THR A 536 11.29 -27.49 10.92
CA THR A 536 12.39 -26.55 11.09
C THR A 536 12.10 -25.27 10.31
N ILE A 537 12.77 -24.17 10.68
CA ILE A 537 12.72 -22.91 9.92
C ILE A 537 13.60 -23.07 8.67
N PRO A 538 13.07 -22.87 7.44
CA PRO A 538 13.87 -22.88 6.23
C PRO A 538 14.94 -21.78 6.26
N SER A 539 16.12 -22.10 5.74
CA SER A 539 17.19 -21.13 5.48
C SER A 539 17.66 -21.30 4.04
N HIS A 540 17.80 -20.18 3.34
CA HIS A 540 18.09 -20.16 1.90
C HIS A 540 19.46 -19.57 1.58
N HIS A 541 20.13 -18.95 2.57
CA HIS A 541 21.46 -18.38 2.34
C HIS A 541 22.55 -19.46 2.31
N PHE A 542 23.58 -19.18 1.54
CA PHE A 542 24.82 -19.94 1.48
C PHE A 542 26.01 -18.99 1.41
N THR A 543 27.21 -19.51 1.67
CA THR A 543 28.46 -18.73 1.59
C THR A 543 29.15 -18.95 0.26
N VAL A 544 29.77 -17.92 -0.31
CA VAL A 544 30.42 -17.97 -1.63
C VAL A 544 31.96 -18.06 -1.58
N GLY A 545 32.56 -18.28 -0.41
CA GLY A 545 34.02 -18.38 -0.26
C GLY A 545 34.76 -17.04 -0.14
N LEU A 546 34.03 -15.91 -0.15
CA LEU A 546 34.54 -14.58 0.17
C LEU A 546 34.14 -14.16 1.59
N ASN A 547 34.83 -13.18 2.17
CA ASN A 547 34.45 -12.59 3.47
C ASN A 547 33.66 -11.28 3.29
N SER A 548 33.10 -10.77 4.38
CA SER A 548 32.29 -9.55 4.42
C SER A 548 33.11 -8.29 4.71
N ASP A 549 34.43 -8.27 4.49
CA ASP A 549 35.24 -7.08 4.81
C ASP A 549 34.97 -5.93 3.83
N LYS A 550 34.64 -6.29 2.59
CA LYS A 550 34.42 -5.40 1.46
C LYS A 550 33.04 -5.63 0.84
N MET A 551 32.42 -4.56 0.37
CA MET A 551 31.18 -4.65 -0.41
C MET A 551 31.47 -5.43 -1.71
N PRO A 552 30.64 -6.43 -2.07
CA PRO A 552 30.89 -7.20 -3.27
C PRO A 552 30.59 -6.40 -4.55
N SER A 553 31.17 -6.84 -5.66
CA SER A 553 30.85 -6.40 -7.02
C SER A 553 30.61 -7.64 -7.88
N GLY A 554 29.55 -7.66 -8.69
CA GLY A 554 29.11 -8.87 -9.38
C GLY A 554 28.60 -8.62 -10.79
N CYS A 555 28.85 -9.56 -11.69
CA CYS A 555 28.30 -9.55 -13.05
C CYS A 555 28.27 -10.96 -13.66
N VAL A 556 27.62 -11.08 -14.82
CA VAL A 556 27.68 -12.28 -15.67
C VAL A 556 28.72 -12.03 -16.77
N ALA A 557 29.73 -12.89 -16.87
CA ALA A 557 30.73 -12.83 -17.92
C ALA A 557 30.16 -13.24 -19.29
N PRO A 558 30.81 -12.88 -20.41
CA PRO A 558 30.31 -13.18 -21.76
C PRO A 558 30.05 -14.66 -22.06
N ASN A 559 30.76 -15.58 -21.38
CA ASN A 559 30.53 -17.02 -21.48
C ASN A 559 29.37 -17.55 -20.60
N GLY A 560 28.70 -16.69 -19.83
CA GLY A 560 27.62 -17.04 -18.92
C GLY A 560 28.06 -17.40 -17.49
N ASP A 561 29.37 -17.38 -17.19
CA ASP A 561 29.84 -17.56 -15.81
C ASP A 561 29.40 -16.39 -14.93
N VAL A 562 29.01 -16.67 -13.69
CA VAL A 562 28.72 -15.62 -12.70
C VAL A 562 30.00 -15.33 -11.94
N LEU A 563 30.38 -14.05 -11.90
CA LEU A 563 31.58 -13.55 -11.23
C LEU A 563 31.18 -12.69 -10.03
N LEU A 564 31.81 -12.95 -8.88
CA LEU A 564 31.71 -12.10 -7.69
C LEU A 564 33.11 -11.76 -7.18
N ALA A 565 33.38 -10.46 -7.03
CA ALA A 565 34.60 -9.96 -6.42
C ALA A 565 34.29 -9.27 -5.09
N ALA A 566 35.22 -9.39 -4.14
CA ALA A 566 35.23 -8.58 -2.91
C ALA A 566 36.67 -8.27 -2.52
N GLY A 567 37.08 -7.02 -2.72
CA GLY A 567 38.47 -6.61 -2.53
C GLY A 567 39.36 -7.18 -3.64
N ASN A 568 40.46 -7.81 -3.28
CA ASN A 568 41.42 -8.40 -4.23
C ASN A 568 41.14 -9.88 -4.55
N ARG A 569 39.95 -10.38 -4.25
CA ARG A 569 39.55 -11.79 -4.45
C ARG A 569 38.33 -11.88 -5.36
N LEU A 570 38.30 -12.92 -6.18
CA LEU A 570 37.23 -13.24 -7.12
C LEU A 570 36.79 -14.69 -6.93
N VAL A 571 35.48 -14.97 -6.99
CA VAL A 571 34.94 -16.32 -7.10
C VAL A 571 34.06 -16.44 -8.33
N ARG A 572 33.95 -17.66 -8.84
CA ARG A 572 33.27 -17.97 -10.10
C ARG A 572 32.28 -19.10 -9.92
N SER A 573 31.10 -18.94 -10.49
CA SER A 573 30.12 -20.00 -10.68
C SER A 573 29.92 -20.27 -12.17
N LYS A 574 29.92 -21.56 -12.53
CA LYS A 574 29.69 -22.05 -13.91
C LYS A 574 28.27 -22.60 -14.12
N ASP A 575 27.44 -22.52 -13.09
CA ASP A 575 26.11 -23.11 -13.01
C ASP A 575 25.07 -22.11 -12.46
N LYS A 576 25.26 -20.83 -12.82
CA LYS A 576 24.33 -19.73 -12.56
C LYS A 576 24.15 -19.44 -11.06
N GLY A 577 25.26 -19.41 -10.32
CA GLY A 577 25.31 -19.03 -8.90
C GLY A 577 25.04 -20.17 -7.91
N ARG A 578 24.94 -21.42 -8.39
CA ARG A 578 24.58 -22.61 -7.60
C ARG A 578 25.76 -23.22 -6.85
N THR A 579 26.89 -23.35 -7.53
CA THR A 579 28.17 -23.76 -6.95
C THR A 579 29.27 -22.76 -7.27
N TRP A 580 30.26 -22.68 -6.38
CA TRP A 580 31.34 -21.69 -6.44
C TRP A 580 32.70 -22.39 -6.46
N GLY A 581 33.57 -21.97 -7.37
CA GLY A 581 34.97 -22.37 -7.39
C GLY A 581 35.78 -21.72 -6.26
N GLU A 582 37.02 -22.19 -6.11
CA GLU A 582 37.94 -21.62 -5.13
C GLU A 582 38.24 -20.14 -5.43
N PRO A 583 38.42 -19.28 -4.40
CA PRO A 583 38.68 -17.88 -4.65
C PRO A 583 40.04 -17.64 -5.33
N GLU A 584 40.01 -16.87 -6.41
CA GLU A 584 41.13 -16.46 -7.23
C GLU A 584 41.65 -15.09 -6.74
N SER A 585 42.96 -14.84 -6.89
CA SER A 585 43.52 -13.50 -6.64
C SER A 585 43.37 -12.63 -7.87
N LEU A 586 42.86 -11.42 -7.69
CA LEU A 586 42.83 -10.41 -8.74
C LEU A 586 44.22 -9.77 -8.91
N PRO A 587 44.61 -9.39 -10.14
CA PRO A 587 45.86 -8.66 -10.38
C PRO A 587 45.94 -7.35 -9.59
N GLU A 588 47.13 -7.01 -9.10
CA GLU A 588 47.36 -5.83 -8.24
C GLU A 588 46.90 -4.52 -8.91
N GLN A 589 47.03 -4.41 -10.24
CA GLN A 589 46.60 -3.21 -10.97
C GLN A 589 45.10 -2.91 -10.88
N LEU A 590 44.26 -3.89 -10.52
CA LEU A 590 42.82 -3.68 -10.34
C LEU A 590 42.47 -3.08 -8.97
N GLY A 591 43.39 -3.11 -8.00
CA GLY A 591 43.12 -2.73 -6.62
C GLY A 591 42.00 -3.55 -5.97
N ASP A 592 41.30 -2.94 -5.01
CA ASP A 592 40.14 -3.54 -4.35
C ASP A 592 38.89 -3.38 -5.23
N VAL A 593 38.44 -4.47 -5.84
CA VAL A 593 37.20 -4.51 -6.64
C VAL A 593 35.99 -4.63 -5.70
N THR A 594 35.20 -3.56 -5.64
CA THR A 594 34.00 -3.40 -4.81
C THR A 594 33.03 -2.42 -5.48
N ASP A 595 31.73 -2.59 -5.24
CA ASP A 595 30.74 -1.58 -5.63
C ASP A 595 30.80 -0.30 -4.76
N TYR A 596 31.81 -0.17 -3.88
CA TYR A 596 32.17 1.04 -3.15
C TYR A 596 33.55 1.57 -3.60
N GLY A 597 33.79 1.57 -4.92
CA GLY A 597 35.09 1.94 -5.50
C GLY A 597 35.25 1.39 -6.91
N ASN A 598 36.27 0.53 -7.11
CA ASN A 598 36.56 -0.10 -8.39
C ASN A 598 35.52 -1.17 -8.68
N THR A 599 34.69 -1.00 -9.71
CA THR A 599 33.54 -1.90 -9.96
C THR A 599 33.75 -2.76 -11.20
N MET A 600 33.25 -3.99 -11.16
CA MET A 600 33.23 -4.93 -12.26
C MET A 600 31.88 -4.86 -12.97
N PHE A 601 31.87 -4.86 -14.30
CA PHE A 601 30.64 -4.86 -15.08
C PHE A 601 30.83 -5.52 -16.46
N THR A 602 29.74 -6.04 -17.01
CA THR A 602 29.70 -6.55 -18.39
C THR A 602 28.81 -5.64 -19.22
N THR A 603 29.32 -5.15 -20.35
CA THR A 603 28.54 -4.29 -21.26
C THR A 603 27.45 -5.09 -21.98
N SER A 604 26.46 -4.37 -22.51
CA SER A 604 25.43 -4.91 -23.42
C SER A 604 26.01 -5.61 -24.66
N GLN A 605 27.23 -5.26 -25.05
CA GLN A 605 27.98 -5.86 -26.16
C GLN A 605 28.86 -7.05 -25.75
N GLY A 606 28.81 -7.48 -24.49
CA GLY A 606 29.56 -8.63 -23.99
C GLY A 606 31.04 -8.35 -23.75
N ARG A 607 31.41 -7.14 -23.33
CA ARG A 607 32.78 -6.83 -22.85
C ARG A 607 32.81 -6.88 -21.32
N LEU A 608 33.75 -7.62 -20.75
CA LEU A 608 33.94 -7.71 -19.30
C LEU A 608 35.01 -6.71 -18.85
N LEU A 609 34.64 -5.80 -17.97
CA LEU A 609 35.42 -4.62 -17.62
C LEU A 609 35.50 -4.43 -16.10
N VAL A 610 36.60 -3.81 -15.65
CA VAL A 610 36.73 -3.19 -14.34
C VAL A 610 37.02 -1.71 -14.54
N MET A 611 36.18 -0.85 -13.96
CA MET A 611 36.46 0.57 -13.85
C MET A 611 37.20 0.83 -12.55
N THR A 612 38.44 1.31 -12.63
CA THR A 612 39.22 1.74 -11.46
C THR A 612 39.00 3.21 -11.16
N TRP A 613 38.99 3.57 -9.89
CA TRP A 613 38.79 4.91 -9.39
C TRP A 613 39.86 5.28 -8.37
N ARG A 614 40.47 6.45 -8.54
CA ARG A 614 41.34 7.06 -7.52
C ARG A 614 40.89 8.48 -7.23
N ASN A 615 40.69 8.79 -5.95
CA ASN A 615 40.18 10.10 -5.56
C ASN A 615 41.21 11.19 -5.82
N ARG A 616 40.75 12.42 -6.07
CA ARG A 616 41.62 13.59 -6.27
C ARG A 616 42.60 13.86 -5.11
N GLU A 617 42.24 13.48 -3.89
CA GLU A 617 43.09 13.59 -2.70
C GLU A 617 44.27 12.60 -2.75
N GLU A 618 44.06 11.42 -3.34
CA GLU A 618 45.07 10.36 -3.48
C GLU A 618 46.00 10.63 -4.67
N THR A 619 45.52 11.36 -5.67
CA THR A 619 46.25 11.67 -6.91
C THR A 619 46.83 13.09 -6.93
N GLU A 620 46.50 13.92 -5.93
CA GLU A 620 46.82 15.35 -5.87
C GLU A 620 46.32 16.14 -7.10
N GLY A 621 45.25 15.65 -7.75
CA GLY A 621 44.68 16.22 -8.97
C GLY A 621 43.51 17.19 -8.76
N ASP A 622 43.08 17.83 -9.86
CA ASP A 622 41.87 18.66 -9.89
C ASP A 622 40.58 17.82 -10.05
N VAL A 623 40.71 16.63 -10.63
CA VAL A 623 39.66 15.65 -10.90
C VAL A 623 40.16 14.26 -10.47
N PRO A 624 39.27 13.28 -10.20
CA PRO A 624 39.70 11.89 -9.94
C PRO A 624 40.32 11.26 -11.19
N GLU A 625 41.16 10.25 -10.97
CA GLU A 625 41.62 9.37 -12.05
C GLU A 625 40.62 8.22 -12.24
N VAL A 626 40.20 8.03 -13.49
CA VAL A 626 39.35 6.92 -13.92
C VAL A 626 40.11 6.14 -14.98
N ALA A 627 40.09 4.82 -14.90
CA ALA A 627 40.63 3.96 -15.96
C ALA A 627 39.78 2.70 -16.14
N ILE A 628 39.89 2.08 -17.31
CA ILE A 628 39.20 0.85 -17.66
C ILE A 628 40.23 -0.26 -17.87
N CYS A 629 40.03 -1.39 -17.20
CA CYS A 629 40.71 -2.65 -17.49
C CYS A 629 39.72 -3.61 -18.16
N GLU A 630 40.16 -4.34 -19.18
CA GLU A 630 39.30 -5.26 -19.93
C GLU A 630 39.81 -6.70 -19.84
N SER A 631 38.89 -7.64 -19.67
CA SER A 631 39.16 -9.06 -19.78
C SER A 631 38.58 -9.64 -21.06
N LYS A 632 39.41 -10.35 -21.82
CA LYS A 632 39.02 -11.02 -23.08
C LYS A 632 38.80 -12.52 -22.94
N ASP A 633 39.04 -13.05 -21.74
CA ASP A 633 38.99 -14.47 -21.40
C ASP A 633 38.07 -14.73 -20.20
N ASN A 634 37.03 -13.91 -20.04
CA ASN A 634 35.99 -14.05 -19.01
C ASN A 634 36.52 -13.96 -17.57
N GLY A 635 37.50 -13.08 -17.34
CA GLY A 635 38.06 -12.75 -16.02
C GLY A 635 39.34 -13.51 -15.67
N GLY A 636 39.90 -14.31 -16.59
CA GLY A 636 41.15 -15.04 -16.37
C GLY A 636 42.39 -14.14 -16.41
N SER A 637 42.38 -13.13 -17.27
CA SER A 637 43.40 -12.09 -17.38
C SER A 637 42.77 -10.73 -17.67
N TRP A 638 43.52 -9.67 -17.34
CA TRP A 638 43.07 -8.29 -17.43
C TRP A 638 44.14 -7.43 -18.12
N SER A 639 43.72 -6.51 -18.97
CA SER A 639 44.60 -5.53 -19.60
C SER A 639 45.23 -4.58 -18.56
N ASP A 640 46.27 -3.86 -18.98
CA ASP A 640 46.71 -2.67 -18.26
C ASP A 640 45.56 -1.63 -18.19
N PRO A 641 45.50 -0.80 -17.15
CA PRO A 641 44.51 0.26 -17.05
C PRO A 641 44.64 1.27 -18.18
N VAL A 642 43.54 1.51 -18.91
CA VAL A 642 43.45 2.54 -19.94
C VAL A 642 42.81 3.78 -19.34
N PRO A 643 43.53 4.90 -19.15
CA PRO A 643 42.99 6.10 -18.53
C PRO A 643 41.87 6.73 -19.36
N GLY A 644 40.82 7.19 -18.67
CA GLY A 644 39.79 8.08 -19.20
C GLY A 644 40.00 9.53 -18.76
N GLU A 645 39.49 10.46 -19.55
CA GLU A 645 39.52 11.89 -19.25
C GLU A 645 38.26 12.29 -18.47
N VAL A 646 38.42 12.93 -17.31
CA VAL A 646 37.31 13.45 -16.50
C VAL A 646 37.25 14.97 -16.66
N ALA A 647 36.09 15.49 -17.07
CA ALA A 647 35.91 16.92 -17.27
C ALA A 647 36.06 17.72 -15.95
N SER A 648 36.54 18.96 -16.08
CA SER A 648 36.67 19.89 -14.98
C SER A 648 35.31 20.32 -14.42
N GLY A 649 35.30 20.91 -13.21
CA GLY A 649 34.06 21.35 -12.54
C GLY A 649 33.67 20.49 -11.33
N TRP A 650 34.63 19.83 -10.70
CA TRP A 650 34.39 19.10 -9.46
C TRP A 650 33.84 20.03 -8.36
N PRO A 651 32.82 19.61 -7.58
CA PRO A 651 32.26 20.46 -6.54
C PRO A 651 33.29 20.74 -5.45
N LYS A 652 33.23 21.95 -4.88
CA LYS A 652 34.02 22.30 -3.69
C LYS A 652 33.46 21.65 -2.42
N ILE A 653 32.13 21.44 -2.38
CA ILE A 653 31.41 20.85 -1.25
C ILE A 653 30.37 19.87 -1.83
N PRO A 654 30.51 18.57 -1.57
CA PRO A 654 31.65 17.91 -0.93
C PRO A 654 32.90 17.94 -1.84
N PRO A 655 34.12 18.12 -1.32
CA PRO A 655 35.34 18.08 -2.13
C PRO A 655 35.71 16.65 -2.56
N LYS A 656 35.32 15.65 -1.76
CA LYS A 656 35.53 14.22 -2.00
C LYS A 656 34.22 13.56 -2.41
N LEU A 657 34.25 12.90 -3.57
CA LEU A 657 33.15 12.08 -4.07
C LEU A 657 33.63 10.63 -4.21
N THR A 658 32.89 9.70 -3.62
CA THR A 658 33.19 8.25 -3.63
C THR A 658 32.16 7.53 -4.51
N PRO A 659 32.58 6.61 -5.38
CA PRO A 659 31.66 5.81 -6.18
C PRO A 659 30.82 4.84 -5.35
N TYR A 660 29.61 4.53 -5.84
CA TYR A 660 28.71 3.55 -5.24
C TYR A 660 27.90 2.80 -6.30
N GLY A 661 27.69 1.49 -6.10
CA GLY A 661 27.01 0.58 -7.02
C GLY A 661 27.90 0.10 -8.18
N PRO A 662 27.32 -0.46 -9.25
CA PRO A 662 28.02 -0.75 -10.51
C PRO A 662 27.99 0.43 -11.49
N ILE A 663 28.58 0.25 -12.69
CA ILE A 663 28.28 1.10 -13.85
C ILE A 663 26.90 0.75 -14.38
N LEU A 664 26.11 1.77 -14.69
CA LEU A 664 24.83 1.63 -15.36
C LEU A 664 24.96 1.99 -16.84
N GLU A 665 24.54 1.11 -17.74
CA GLU A 665 24.44 1.36 -19.17
C GLU A 665 22.98 1.65 -19.58
N THR A 666 22.76 2.70 -20.37
CA THR A 666 21.44 3.03 -20.94
C THR A 666 21.27 2.45 -22.34
N ALA A 667 20.04 2.36 -22.83
CA ALA A 667 19.78 1.85 -24.19
C ALA A 667 20.43 2.72 -25.29
N GLY A 668 20.57 4.02 -25.07
CA GLY A 668 21.30 4.94 -25.93
C GLY A 668 22.82 4.83 -25.85
N GLY A 669 23.36 3.88 -25.06
CA GLY A 669 24.80 3.62 -24.94
C GLY A 669 25.54 4.55 -23.97
N ALA A 670 24.83 5.34 -23.18
CA ALA A 670 25.46 6.16 -22.14
C ALA A 670 25.85 5.27 -20.94
N TRP A 671 27.03 5.52 -20.37
CA TRP A 671 27.48 4.90 -19.12
C TRP A 671 27.36 5.90 -17.99
N ILE A 672 26.85 5.47 -16.84
CA ILE A 672 26.62 6.29 -15.67
C ILE A 672 27.29 5.65 -14.47
N ARG A 673 28.04 6.45 -13.70
CA ARG A 673 28.60 6.06 -12.41
C ARG A 673 28.03 6.97 -11.33
N PHE A 674 27.43 6.39 -10.30
CA PHE A 674 26.90 7.13 -9.15
C PHE A 674 27.97 7.39 -8.11
N LEU A 675 27.89 8.56 -7.47
CA LEU A 675 28.86 9.07 -6.51
C LEU A 675 28.14 9.67 -5.29
N LEU A 676 28.81 9.69 -4.14
CA LEU A 676 28.35 10.39 -2.93
C LEU A 676 29.48 11.14 -2.22
N GLY A 677 29.15 12.15 -1.42
CA GLY A 677 30.13 12.81 -0.56
C GLY A 677 29.53 13.64 0.57
N GLY A 678 30.31 13.80 1.65
CA GLY A 678 29.91 14.55 2.85
C GLY A 678 30.08 16.06 2.71
N ALA A 679 29.01 16.82 2.95
CA ALA A 679 28.89 18.26 2.72
C ALA A 679 28.73 19.05 4.05
N GLY A 680 29.77 19.12 4.88
CA GLY A 680 29.70 19.77 6.22
C GLY A 680 30.62 20.98 6.44
N GLU A 681 30.19 21.91 7.31
CA GLU A 681 30.92 23.10 7.79
C GLU A 681 31.73 22.83 9.08
N GLY A 682 32.48 21.72 9.14
CA GLY A 682 33.40 21.45 10.26
C GLY A 682 32.83 20.69 11.47
N SER A 683 31.61 20.15 11.39
CA SER A 683 31.11 19.18 12.38
C SER A 683 31.87 17.85 12.25
N LYS A 684 32.49 17.36 13.32
CA LYS A 684 33.14 16.04 13.31
C LYS A 684 32.11 14.94 13.49
N PHE A 685 32.16 13.95 12.60
CA PHE A 685 31.62 12.63 12.87
C PHE A 685 32.60 11.90 13.78
N ASP A 686 32.33 11.91 15.08
CA ASP A 686 33.19 11.21 16.04
C ASP A 686 32.83 9.71 16.14
N ASN A 687 31.55 9.36 16.00
CA ASN A 687 31.09 7.96 15.93
C ASN A 687 29.64 7.86 15.41
N VAL A 688 29.15 6.63 15.30
CA VAL A 688 27.84 6.31 14.75
C VAL A 688 26.67 7.02 15.44
N VAL A 689 26.72 7.34 16.73
CA VAL A 689 25.60 8.01 17.42
C VAL A 689 25.50 9.51 17.13
N THR A 690 26.56 10.13 16.58
CA THR A 690 26.54 11.55 16.17
C THR A 690 26.23 11.73 14.68
N TRP A 691 25.91 10.67 13.93
CA TRP A 691 25.69 10.72 12.47
C TRP A 691 24.66 11.77 12.02
N SER A 692 23.67 12.12 12.86
CA SER A 692 22.71 13.17 12.54
C SER A 692 23.34 14.57 12.35
N SER A 693 24.64 14.74 12.61
CA SER A 693 25.40 15.96 12.31
C SER A 693 26.05 15.99 10.93
N ILE A 694 25.93 14.92 10.12
CA ILE A 694 26.52 14.83 8.78
C ILE A 694 25.49 15.18 7.71
N HIS A 695 25.89 16.01 6.76
CA HIS A 695 25.18 16.29 5.51
C HIS A 695 25.85 15.54 4.36
N CYS A 696 25.08 15.05 3.40
CA CYS A 696 25.64 14.40 2.20
C CYS A 696 24.89 14.81 0.94
N LYS A 697 25.60 14.74 -0.18
CA LYS A 697 25.04 14.89 -1.52
C LYS A 697 25.40 13.70 -2.38
N ALA A 698 24.51 13.38 -3.31
CA ALA A 698 24.69 12.37 -4.33
C ALA A 698 24.83 13.00 -5.72
N TYR A 699 25.68 12.39 -6.55
CA TYR A 699 25.98 12.82 -7.90
C TYR A 699 26.02 11.62 -8.85
N ALA A 700 26.07 11.91 -10.14
CA ALA A 700 26.48 10.99 -11.18
C ALA A 700 27.59 11.61 -12.04
N ILE A 701 28.40 10.78 -12.67
CA ILE A 701 29.18 11.15 -13.87
C ILE A 701 28.73 10.28 -15.03
N ARG A 702 28.85 10.83 -16.24
CA ARG A 702 28.32 10.22 -17.46
C ARG A 702 29.37 10.17 -18.56
N SER A 703 29.39 9.06 -19.31
CA SER A 703 30.18 8.88 -20.53
C SER A 703 29.28 8.47 -21.70
N THR A 704 29.63 8.86 -22.92
CA THR A 704 28.93 8.47 -24.17
C THR A 704 29.88 7.86 -25.21
N ASP A 705 31.11 7.55 -24.81
CA ASP A 705 32.18 7.07 -25.67
C ASP A 705 32.91 5.87 -25.03
N GLU A 706 32.15 5.05 -24.31
CA GLU A 706 32.61 3.82 -23.65
C GLU A 706 33.70 4.08 -22.60
N GLY A 707 33.50 5.12 -21.79
CA GLY A 707 34.35 5.45 -20.65
C GLY A 707 35.66 6.17 -20.99
N LYS A 708 35.85 6.58 -22.25
CA LYS A 708 37.03 7.36 -22.67
C LYS A 708 36.98 8.77 -22.12
N THR A 709 35.81 9.40 -22.10
CA THR A 709 35.58 10.70 -21.47
C THR A 709 34.40 10.64 -20.50
N TRP A 710 34.48 11.39 -19.41
CA TRP A 710 33.47 11.48 -18.36
C TRP A 710 33.10 12.93 -18.08
N SER A 711 31.82 13.20 -17.84
CA SER A 711 31.32 14.52 -17.48
C SER A 711 31.85 15.00 -16.12
N ALA A 712 31.68 16.30 -15.85
CA ALA A 712 31.71 16.82 -14.49
C ALA A 712 30.58 16.17 -13.65
N PRO A 713 30.68 16.17 -12.31
CA PRO A 713 29.62 15.64 -11.45
C PRO A 713 28.27 16.34 -11.67
N ILE A 714 27.23 15.54 -11.85
CA ILE A 714 25.85 15.96 -12.06
C ILE A 714 25.09 15.67 -10.76
N GLU A 715 24.62 16.69 -10.05
CA GLU A 715 23.86 16.50 -8.80
C GLU A 715 22.54 15.75 -9.10
N LEU A 716 22.20 14.75 -8.27
CA LEU A 716 21.02 13.90 -8.49
C LEU A 716 19.71 14.56 -8.07
N ASP A 717 19.75 15.56 -7.19
CA ASP A 717 18.60 16.37 -6.81
C ASP A 717 18.76 17.77 -7.38
N ARG A 718 18.00 18.10 -8.42
CA ARG A 718 18.06 19.43 -9.05
C ARG A 718 16.69 20.08 -9.05
N PRO A 719 16.27 20.72 -7.95
CA PRO A 719 15.00 21.44 -7.89
C PRO A 719 14.84 22.48 -9.00
N SER A 720 13.58 22.77 -9.37
CA SER A 720 13.22 23.80 -10.34
C SER A 720 12.40 24.91 -9.68
N TRP A 721 12.66 26.15 -10.04
CA TRP A 721 11.87 27.32 -9.63
C TRP A 721 11.65 28.26 -10.82
N SER A 722 10.54 29.00 -10.82
CA SER A 722 10.20 29.92 -11.91
C SER A 722 11.33 30.91 -12.17
N GLY A 723 11.82 30.94 -13.41
CA GLY A 723 12.89 31.84 -13.85
C GLY A 723 14.32 31.40 -13.45
N VAL A 724 14.50 30.23 -12.84
CA VAL A 724 15.81 29.69 -12.46
C VAL A 724 16.11 28.43 -13.28
N PRO A 725 17.21 28.39 -14.06
CA PRO A 725 17.62 27.19 -14.79
C PRO A 725 17.84 26.00 -13.85
N ARG A 726 17.45 24.80 -14.29
CA ARG A 726 17.60 23.56 -13.51
C ARG A 726 19.08 23.32 -13.18
N GLY A 727 19.37 22.99 -11.93
CA GLY A 727 20.73 22.79 -11.40
C GLY A 727 21.42 24.04 -10.84
N ASN A 728 20.79 25.21 -10.93
CA ASN A 728 21.26 26.39 -10.20
C ASN A 728 20.70 26.46 -8.78
N ILE A 729 19.71 25.62 -8.46
CA ILE A 729 19.18 25.44 -7.11
C ILE A 729 19.91 24.26 -6.48
N ILE A 730 20.45 24.48 -5.28
CA ILE A 730 21.12 23.45 -4.48
C ILE A 730 20.08 22.42 -4.04
N GLY A 731 20.35 21.14 -4.30
CA GLY A 731 19.54 20.04 -3.81
C GLY A 731 19.70 19.78 -2.31
N SER A 732 18.96 18.79 -1.83
CA SER A 732 18.93 18.36 -0.44
C SER A 732 20.28 17.81 0.05
N LEU A 733 20.54 18.00 1.34
CA LEU A 733 21.74 17.52 2.05
C LEU A 733 21.53 16.16 2.72
N ASP A 734 20.59 15.38 2.20
CA ASP A 734 20.11 14.12 2.77
C ASP A 734 20.33 12.91 1.83
N LEU A 735 21.23 13.03 0.86
CA LEU A 735 21.45 12.01 -0.18
C LEU A 735 22.83 11.37 -0.01
N THR A 736 22.86 10.07 0.31
CA THR A 736 24.11 9.30 0.46
C THR A 736 24.28 8.30 -0.68
N GLU A 737 24.24 7.00 -0.37
CA GLU A 737 24.50 5.87 -1.27
C GLU A 737 23.44 5.82 -2.38
N PRO A 738 23.79 6.09 -3.66
CA PRO A 738 22.85 6.06 -4.79
C PRO A 738 23.05 4.81 -5.65
N THR A 739 21.97 4.18 -6.06
CA THR A 739 21.98 3.11 -7.07
C THR A 739 20.80 3.29 -8.01
N GLY A 740 20.95 2.92 -9.28
CA GLY A 740 19.88 3.09 -10.25
C GLY A 740 19.87 2.05 -11.33
N VAL A 741 18.79 2.08 -12.11
CA VAL A 741 18.54 1.20 -13.25
C VAL A 741 18.08 2.02 -14.45
N SER A 742 18.28 1.50 -15.65
CA SER A 742 17.83 2.10 -16.89
C SER A 742 16.54 1.44 -17.37
N VAL A 743 15.64 2.27 -17.91
CA VAL A 743 14.43 1.88 -18.63
C VAL A 743 14.48 2.60 -19.98
N GLY A 744 15.15 1.98 -20.95
CA GLY A 744 15.60 2.71 -22.14
C GLY A 744 16.66 3.75 -21.76
N ASP A 745 16.38 5.02 -22.06
CA ASP A 745 17.20 6.17 -21.62
C ASP A 745 16.65 6.90 -20.38
N LYS A 746 15.49 6.47 -19.86
CA LYS A 746 15.04 6.89 -18.53
C LYS A 746 15.90 6.18 -17.50
N VAL A 747 16.37 6.90 -16.49
CA VAL A 747 17.12 6.34 -15.36
C VAL A 747 16.34 6.60 -14.09
N THR A 748 16.10 5.55 -13.32
CA THR A 748 15.47 5.61 -12.00
C THR A 748 16.53 5.30 -10.95
N VAL A 749 16.67 6.18 -9.96
CA VAL A 749 17.70 6.05 -8.90
C VAL A 749 17.01 6.05 -7.54
N LEU A 750 17.38 5.11 -6.67
CA LEU A 750 17.10 5.20 -5.25
C LEU A 750 18.36 5.63 -4.50
N VAL A 751 18.18 6.50 -3.51
CA VAL A 751 19.27 7.03 -2.70
C VAL A 751 18.96 6.85 -1.23
N ARG A 752 19.92 6.27 -0.50
CA ARG A 752 19.86 6.13 0.95
C ARG A 752 19.78 7.51 1.61
N PRO A 753 18.86 7.70 2.57
CA PRO A 753 18.78 8.94 3.34
C PRO A 753 19.66 8.92 4.61
N ILE A 754 19.93 10.12 5.14
CA ILE A 754 20.46 10.34 6.49
C ILE A 754 19.32 10.51 7.49
N TYR A 755 18.36 11.38 7.17
CA TYR A 755 17.30 11.89 8.04
C TYR A 755 15.92 11.42 7.62
N SER A 756 15.69 11.27 6.33
CA SER A 756 14.38 10.87 5.82
C SER A 756 13.96 9.48 6.34
N PRO A 757 12.69 9.31 6.77
CA PRO A 757 12.12 7.98 7.04
C PRO A 757 11.96 7.10 5.80
N TYR A 758 12.02 7.66 4.59
CA TYR A 758 11.89 6.94 3.32
C TYR A 758 13.14 7.11 2.46
N MET A 759 13.42 6.17 1.55
CA MET A 759 14.45 6.42 0.54
C MET A 759 14.11 7.62 -0.35
N TRP A 760 15.14 8.28 -0.87
CA TRP A 760 14.97 9.25 -1.93
C TRP A 760 14.89 8.53 -3.28
N GLN A 761 14.15 9.13 -4.21
CA GLN A 761 14.01 8.66 -5.56
C GLN A 761 14.24 9.81 -6.54
N CYS A 762 15.10 9.59 -7.52
CA CYS A 762 15.45 10.56 -8.55
C CYS A 762 15.24 9.97 -9.94
N TRP A 763 14.96 10.83 -10.91
CA TRP A 763 14.79 10.44 -12.31
C TRP A 763 15.64 11.28 -13.24
N SER A 764 16.16 10.63 -14.27
CA SER A 764 16.67 11.28 -15.48
C SER A 764 15.86 10.77 -16.68
N TYR A 765 15.58 11.65 -17.64
CA TYR A 765 14.86 11.33 -18.87
C TYR A 765 15.75 11.48 -20.12
N ASP A 766 17.04 11.73 -19.93
CA ASP A 766 18.00 12.06 -20.98
C ASP A 766 19.30 11.23 -20.87
N GLY A 767 19.18 9.99 -20.39
CA GLY A 767 20.30 9.06 -20.26
C GLY A 767 21.32 9.51 -19.22
N GLY A 768 20.87 10.19 -18.15
CA GLY A 768 21.71 10.68 -17.04
C GLY A 768 22.40 12.01 -17.29
N ALA A 769 22.06 12.75 -18.35
CA ALA A 769 22.66 14.06 -18.63
C ALA A 769 22.13 15.16 -17.69
N SER A 770 20.90 15.01 -17.21
CA SER A 770 20.31 15.80 -16.14
C SER A 770 19.36 14.96 -15.29
N PHE A 771 19.13 15.39 -14.05
CA PHE A 771 18.19 14.77 -13.13
C PHE A 771 17.13 15.78 -12.70
N ASP A 772 15.93 15.29 -12.42
CA ASP A 772 14.83 16.07 -11.85
C ASP A 772 15.02 16.31 -10.34
N SER A 773 14.04 16.94 -9.70
CA SER A 773 14.00 17.08 -8.24
C SER A 773 13.84 15.69 -7.60
N ALA A 774 14.52 15.44 -6.48
CA ALA A 774 14.33 14.21 -5.73
C ALA A 774 12.93 14.17 -5.07
N ALA A 775 12.32 13.00 -5.06
CA ALA A 775 11.09 12.68 -4.34
C ALA A 775 11.34 11.58 -3.30
N ARG A 776 10.33 11.27 -2.48
CA ARG A 776 10.38 10.15 -1.54
C ARG A 776 9.84 8.88 -2.22
N ALA A 777 10.53 7.76 -2.05
CA ALA A 777 9.93 6.45 -2.28
C ALA A 777 8.88 6.13 -1.19
N THR A 778 8.20 4.98 -1.31
CA THR A 778 7.13 4.56 -0.38
C THR A 778 7.62 3.68 0.78
N PHE A 779 8.92 3.38 0.85
CA PHE A 779 9.51 2.47 1.83
C PHE A 779 10.85 2.98 2.39
N PRO A 780 11.25 2.55 3.60
CA PRO A 780 12.56 2.83 4.17
C PRO A 780 13.61 1.90 3.56
N GLY A 781 14.86 2.32 3.53
CA GLY A 781 15.95 1.46 3.07
C GLY A 781 17.33 2.12 3.17
N TYR A 782 18.36 1.29 3.35
CA TYR A 782 19.76 1.70 3.48
C TYR A 782 20.67 0.67 2.79
N ALA A 783 21.88 1.06 2.39
CA ALA A 783 22.86 0.11 1.83
C ALA A 783 22.32 -0.71 0.65
N GLN A 784 21.58 -0.05 -0.23
CA GLN A 784 20.76 -0.70 -1.24
C GLN A 784 21.55 -1.05 -2.52
N SER A 785 21.06 -2.06 -3.23
CA SER A 785 21.47 -2.44 -4.57
C SER A 785 20.23 -2.58 -5.44
N MET A 786 20.35 -2.21 -6.72
CA MET A 786 19.23 -2.26 -7.65
C MET A 786 19.59 -2.99 -8.93
N ILE A 787 18.60 -3.70 -9.48
CA ILE A 787 18.68 -4.30 -10.81
C ILE A 787 17.30 -4.21 -11.47
N ARG A 788 17.27 -4.17 -12.81
CA ARG A 788 16.06 -4.38 -13.59
C ARG A 788 16.17 -5.73 -14.25
N THR A 789 15.22 -6.61 -13.93
CA THR A 789 15.15 -7.96 -14.50
C THR A 789 14.84 -7.91 -15.99
N THR A 790 15.08 -9.04 -16.67
CA THR A 790 14.78 -9.21 -18.09
C THR A 790 13.28 -9.04 -18.39
N SER A 791 12.38 -9.41 -17.46
CA SER A 791 10.94 -9.16 -17.61
C SER A 791 10.52 -7.69 -17.39
N GLY A 792 11.45 -6.87 -16.88
CA GLY A 792 11.27 -5.44 -16.66
C GLY A 792 10.90 -5.04 -15.24
N ILE A 793 10.83 -5.98 -14.30
CA ILE A 793 10.64 -5.69 -12.87
C ILE A 793 11.91 -5.05 -12.31
N ILE A 794 11.78 -3.89 -11.69
CA ILE A 794 12.86 -3.26 -10.92
C ILE A 794 12.86 -3.87 -9.53
N VAL A 795 14.04 -4.24 -9.05
CA VAL A 795 14.24 -4.85 -7.73
C VAL A 795 15.26 -4.03 -6.96
N CYS A 796 14.94 -3.74 -5.71
CA CYS A 796 15.81 -3.07 -4.75
C CYS A 796 16.00 -3.98 -3.53
N ALA A 797 17.22 -4.48 -3.34
CA ALA A 797 17.60 -5.18 -2.12
C ALA A 797 18.31 -4.19 -1.20
N HIS A 798 17.89 -4.13 0.07
CA HIS A 798 18.40 -3.13 1.01
C HIS A 798 18.33 -3.59 2.45
N ARG A 799 19.02 -2.85 3.30
CA ARG A 799 18.93 -2.94 4.75
C ARG A 799 17.71 -2.17 5.26
N TYR A 800 17.10 -2.71 6.30
CA TYR A 800 15.91 -2.29 7.03
C TYR A 800 14.58 -2.58 6.31
N PRO A 801 13.61 -3.26 6.97
CA PRO A 801 13.58 -3.70 8.37
C PRO A 801 14.67 -4.70 8.77
N GLN A 802 15.15 -5.51 7.83
CA GLN A 802 16.28 -6.45 7.95
C GLN A 802 17.00 -6.48 6.60
N TYR A 803 17.35 -7.63 6.02
CA TYR A 803 17.67 -7.65 4.58
C TYR A 803 16.39 -7.91 3.79
N SER A 804 15.91 -6.84 3.17
CA SER A 804 14.64 -6.78 2.49
C SER A 804 14.81 -6.58 1.00
N VAL A 805 13.87 -7.11 0.25
CA VAL A 805 13.76 -6.92 -1.19
C VAL A 805 12.40 -6.31 -1.49
N ASN A 806 12.42 -5.17 -2.17
CA ASN A 806 11.24 -4.49 -2.71
C ASN A 806 11.29 -4.56 -4.23
N ARG A 807 10.11 -4.60 -4.86
CA ARG A 807 9.97 -4.64 -6.31
C ARG A 807 9.01 -3.56 -6.81
N SER A 808 9.23 -3.16 -8.04
CA SER A 808 8.36 -2.27 -8.81
C SER A 808 8.17 -2.84 -10.22
N ASP A 809 6.92 -2.94 -10.65
CA ASP A 809 6.53 -3.43 -11.98
C ASP A 809 6.04 -2.31 -12.91
N ASP A 810 6.16 -1.06 -12.48
CA ASP A 810 5.75 0.16 -13.19
C ASP A 810 6.89 1.19 -13.30
N ASP A 811 8.10 0.68 -13.56
CA ASP A 811 9.33 1.46 -13.74
C ASP A 811 9.76 2.33 -12.54
N GLY A 812 9.40 1.91 -11.34
CA GLY A 812 9.77 2.55 -10.08
C GLY A 812 8.74 3.54 -9.56
N LEU A 813 7.57 3.69 -10.20
CA LEU A 813 6.56 4.65 -9.74
C LEU A 813 5.91 4.19 -8.42
N ASN A 814 5.63 2.90 -8.31
CA ASN A 814 5.12 2.27 -7.10
C ASN A 814 6.00 1.08 -6.69
N TRP A 815 6.05 0.84 -5.39
CA TRP A 815 6.81 -0.26 -4.80
C TRP A 815 5.90 -1.08 -3.91
N ASP A 816 6.13 -2.39 -3.89
CA ASP A 816 5.47 -3.28 -2.94
C ASP A 816 5.90 -3.00 -1.48
N ALA A 817 5.23 -3.65 -0.53
CA ALA A 817 5.54 -3.48 0.90
C ALA A 817 6.87 -4.15 1.33
N GLY A 818 7.48 -4.95 0.45
CA GLY A 818 8.78 -5.58 0.65
C GLY A 818 8.74 -6.93 1.36
N THR A 819 9.74 -7.75 1.07
CA THR A 819 9.93 -9.10 1.65
C THR A 819 11.27 -9.17 2.39
N VAL A 820 11.26 -9.53 3.67
CA VAL A 820 12.50 -9.87 4.39
C VAL A 820 12.94 -11.27 3.97
N ILE A 821 14.12 -11.35 3.39
CA ILE A 821 14.72 -12.61 2.92
C ILE A 821 15.87 -13.09 3.81
N ASP A 822 16.44 -12.20 4.63
CA ASP A 822 17.46 -12.55 5.63
C ASP A 822 17.62 -11.48 6.73
N TYR A 823 18.49 -11.75 7.70
CA TYR A 823 18.73 -10.93 8.90
C TYR A 823 20.20 -10.47 9.11
N PRO A 824 21.00 -10.12 8.10
CA PRO A 824 22.35 -9.60 8.30
C PRO A 824 22.34 -8.16 8.88
N ALA A 825 23.37 -7.83 9.67
CA ALA A 825 23.52 -6.48 10.23
C ALA A 825 24.12 -5.46 9.25
N TRP A 826 25.07 -5.87 8.41
CA TRP A 826 25.73 -4.95 7.47
C TRP A 826 24.99 -4.81 6.15
N ALA A 827 24.66 -5.94 5.51
CA ALA A 827 23.70 -6.04 4.41
C ALA A 827 24.04 -5.27 3.11
N MET A 828 25.18 -4.58 3.03
CA MET A 828 25.70 -4.01 1.77
C MET A 828 26.00 -5.15 0.80
N GLY A 829 25.59 -5.01 -0.45
CA GLY A 829 25.58 -6.13 -1.38
C GLY A 829 25.62 -5.74 -2.85
N CYS A 830 25.33 -6.72 -3.71
CA CYS A 830 25.09 -6.54 -5.13
C CYS A 830 24.00 -7.52 -5.60
N LEU A 831 23.39 -7.21 -6.75
CA LEU A 831 22.37 -8.04 -7.40
C LEU A 831 22.86 -8.43 -8.79
N VAL A 832 22.74 -9.72 -9.12
CA VAL A 832 23.05 -10.24 -10.46
C VAL A 832 21.89 -11.10 -10.93
N GLU A 833 21.32 -10.80 -12.10
CA GLU A 833 20.34 -11.69 -12.73
C GLU A 833 21.08 -12.86 -13.41
N VAL A 834 20.92 -14.06 -12.86
CA VAL A 834 21.67 -15.27 -13.30
C VAL A 834 20.84 -16.17 -14.22
N GLU A 835 19.52 -16.02 -14.16
CA GLU A 835 18.53 -16.57 -15.10
C GLU A 835 17.39 -15.55 -15.20
N PRO A 836 16.55 -15.58 -16.25
CA PRO A 836 15.41 -14.68 -16.33
C PRO A 836 14.59 -14.68 -15.04
N ASP A 837 14.50 -13.51 -14.42
CA ASP A 837 13.81 -13.24 -13.17
C ASP A 837 14.32 -14.04 -11.95
N VAL A 838 15.52 -14.59 -12.02
CA VAL A 838 16.24 -15.21 -10.89
C VAL A 838 17.48 -14.38 -10.58
N LEU A 839 17.47 -13.78 -9.40
CA LEU A 839 18.52 -12.93 -8.89
C LEU A 839 19.40 -13.69 -7.92
N LEU A 840 20.71 -13.56 -8.07
CA LEU A 840 21.66 -13.82 -7.00
C LEU A 840 21.78 -12.55 -6.15
N CYS A 841 21.21 -12.58 -4.96
CA CYS A 841 21.34 -11.53 -3.95
C CYS A 841 22.55 -11.82 -3.08
N THR A 842 23.63 -11.05 -3.21
CA THR A 842 24.86 -11.22 -2.43
C THR A 842 25.03 -10.06 -1.45
N TYR A 843 25.36 -10.32 -0.19
CA TYR A 843 25.39 -9.28 0.85
C TYR A 843 26.32 -9.62 2.02
N MET A 844 26.83 -8.57 2.64
CA MET A 844 27.68 -8.62 3.83
C MET A 844 26.90 -9.15 5.04
N ASN A 845 27.57 -9.97 5.83
CA ASN A 845 27.02 -10.69 6.98
C ASN A 845 26.90 -9.79 8.23
N TRP A 846 26.65 -10.39 9.41
CA TRP A 846 26.48 -9.67 10.67
C TRP A 846 27.77 -9.04 11.21
N THR A 847 28.94 -9.50 10.76
CA THR A 847 30.27 -8.93 11.04
C THR A 847 31.15 -8.98 9.78
N ARG A 848 32.19 -8.15 9.72
CA ARG A 848 33.06 -7.98 8.54
C ARG A 848 34.00 -9.16 8.30
N ASP A 849 34.39 -9.87 9.34
CA ASP A 849 35.23 -11.07 9.27
C ASP A 849 34.44 -12.35 8.91
N ALA A 850 33.10 -12.30 8.95
CA ALA A 850 32.26 -13.44 8.60
C ALA A 850 32.16 -13.64 7.07
N PRO A 851 31.85 -14.86 6.61
CA PRO A 851 31.67 -15.15 5.19
C PRO A 851 30.58 -14.28 4.56
N LEU A 852 30.80 -13.88 3.31
CA LEU A 852 29.81 -13.22 2.47
C LEU A 852 28.65 -14.18 2.21
N LEU A 853 27.42 -13.69 2.34
CA LEU A 853 26.20 -14.46 2.15
C LEU A 853 25.63 -14.22 0.75
N ALA A 854 24.98 -15.25 0.20
CA ALA A 854 24.22 -15.14 -1.03
C ALA A 854 22.93 -15.98 -0.96
N GLN A 855 21.93 -15.56 -1.72
CA GLN A 855 20.67 -16.27 -1.95
C GLN A 855 20.28 -16.19 -3.43
N LEU A 856 19.67 -17.26 -3.94
CA LEU A 856 18.96 -17.21 -5.22
C LEU A 856 17.49 -16.91 -4.96
N VAL A 857 16.98 -15.87 -5.63
CA VAL A 857 15.64 -15.34 -5.42
C VAL A 857 14.94 -15.18 -6.76
N ARG A 858 13.78 -15.84 -6.92
CA ARG A 858 12.90 -15.62 -8.05
C ARG A 858 11.98 -14.44 -7.76
N VAL A 859 11.86 -13.53 -8.72
CA VAL A 859 10.99 -12.36 -8.62
C VAL A 859 9.89 -12.47 -9.66
N THR A 860 8.65 -12.28 -9.24
CA THR A 860 7.48 -12.24 -10.12
C THR A 860 6.68 -10.97 -9.86
N LYS A 861 5.62 -10.74 -10.64
CA LYS A 861 4.70 -9.61 -10.42
C LYS A 861 3.84 -9.75 -9.18
N GLU A 862 3.82 -10.93 -8.57
CA GLU A 862 3.00 -11.23 -7.41
C GLU A 862 3.90 -11.41 -6.18
N VAL A 863 5.00 -12.14 -6.31
CA VAL A 863 5.74 -12.66 -5.16
C VAL A 863 7.25 -12.76 -5.40
N ILE A 864 7.99 -12.66 -4.29
CA ILE A 864 9.43 -12.95 -4.16
C ILE A 864 9.56 -14.34 -3.51
N GLN A 865 10.28 -15.26 -4.13
CA GLN A 865 10.39 -16.66 -3.70
C GLN A 865 11.85 -17.13 -3.67
N PRO A 866 12.23 -17.96 -2.70
CA PRO A 866 13.56 -18.56 -2.69
C PRO A 866 13.70 -19.59 -3.82
N VAL A 867 14.91 -19.71 -4.35
CA VAL A 867 15.30 -20.75 -5.29
C VAL A 867 16.44 -21.54 -4.65
N SER A 868 16.35 -22.87 -4.68
CA SER A 868 17.43 -23.71 -4.16
C SER A 868 18.71 -23.51 -4.97
N PRO A 869 19.87 -23.36 -4.31
CA PRO A 869 21.17 -23.42 -4.96
C PRO A 869 21.42 -24.80 -5.58
#